data_AF-A8Y1M4-F1
#
_entry.id   AF-A8Y1M4-F1
#
_cell.length_a   1.000
_cell.length_b   1.000
_cell.length_c   1.000
_cell.angle_alpha   90.00
_cell.angle_beta   90.00
_cell.angle_gamma   90.00
#
_symmetry.space_group_name_H-M   'P 1'
#
loop_
_entity.id
_entity.type
_entity.pdbx_description
1 polymer ?
#
loop_
_entity_poly.entity_id
_entity_poly.type
_entity_poly.pdbx_seq_one_letter_code
_entity_poly.pdbx_strand_id
1 'polypeptide(L)'
;MWKQSSILLLLLVGASWAFVPDDPEFAFYGSDGPVEVAKRFLDRIKRSVESRDVAVISGLFNPGFEFKGCKGDYDKAKVVGILSHLPVGTPFSMTLQSAVTLGTDHIRYSVSVSGFGPSPIIAEFILNIHDQQLQCGNVPACQRKTFVGILSGYQGFVGQESPMEVAKRFLDRIKRSVDSRDVAVISGLFNPGFEFKGCKGNYNKAKVVGILSHLPAGTPFSMTLHQSAVTLGTDQIKYSVSVSGFGPSPIIAEFILNIHDQQLHSGSIPACQHLMGFFRNFIASTPEEQVKAFLDRFKAAITSRDSAALLDLFQPDCVFIGCKATYDREQSVAMIMQIPAEAHLAYTFKSVQDLGDSIKTVVIAEGFKATIHVEFEFVLSKKDQKIEKASMACPKRRRLVADWIGEKGSVDYGFSREVRAPLGDADEMVHDFLERMTKATVDKNYDIISSLFEDGFVFKGCRGKYTKGKFQRVMEYGSQFKSFPAQVTKILLKLKKGTPFTINLMEVNDQDTNVKYTVQIVGMGAMDMQAEFVLNKKTQKLVSGGIPLCQDSQLDSNSIVEQFLAIMQPAVDTRDGTKLASLFDDEFKFNTCNGYEDKAAAIAKIMSAPSMFKILINFVSSRFLANGQIETVVDIISIMGRQHSQLDSNSIAEQFLTKMRPVVGAGDVTKLATLFDDEFKFWMCNGKTEGRAAVIEVIGKSPIAVSLNLVSSRFQSREHIYLTVDISAGFIGTWRTVFLLDLTKNVLIGGKLLTC
;
A
#
# COMPACT_ATOMS: atom_id res chain seq x y z
N MET A 1 -29.72 36.97 -27.88
CA MET A 1 -31.02 37.26 -28.53
C MET A 1 -31.11 36.25 -29.66
N TRP A 2 -32.04 35.30 -29.74
CA TRP A 2 -33.49 35.46 -29.73
C TRP A 2 -34.17 34.35 -28.92
N LYS A 3 -35.30 34.72 -28.31
CA LYS A 3 -36.22 33.86 -27.56
C LYS A 3 -37.44 33.57 -28.44
N GLN A 4 -37.97 32.36 -28.24
CA GLN A 4 -39.39 31.98 -28.17
C GLN A 4 -40.21 31.66 -29.43
N SER A 5 -41.12 30.70 -29.17
CA SER A 5 -42.40 30.37 -29.81
C SER A 5 -42.34 29.22 -30.83
N SER A 6 -43.13 28.14 -30.77
CA SER A 6 -44.26 27.75 -29.91
C SER A 6 -44.51 26.24 -30.06
N ILE A 7 -45.05 25.63 -29.01
CA ILE A 7 -45.62 24.28 -29.00
C ILE A 7 -47.01 24.30 -29.65
N LEU A 8 -47.36 23.21 -30.36
CA LEU A 8 -48.69 22.73 -30.77
C LEU A 8 -49.36 23.34 -32.03
N LEU A 9 -49.27 22.58 -33.12
CA LEU A 9 -50.39 22.25 -34.01
C LEU A 9 -50.17 20.78 -34.45
N LEU A 10 -50.72 19.82 -33.69
CA LEU A 10 -51.84 18.94 -34.11
C LEU A 10 -51.49 18.10 -35.35
N LEU A 11 -51.03 16.85 -35.20
CA LEU A 11 -51.84 15.62 -35.09
C LEU A 11 -53.00 15.53 -36.10
N LEU A 12 -53.09 14.32 -36.71
CA LEU A 12 -54.06 13.79 -37.70
C LEU A 12 -53.56 13.94 -39.14
N VAL A 13 -53.40 12.90 -39.99
CA VAL A 13 -54.04 11.58 -40.12
C VAL A 13 -53.04 10.61 -40.76
N GLY A 14 -53.26 9.32 -40.55
CA GLY A 14 -52.39 8.21 -40.91
C GLY A 14 -51.94 8.12 -42.37
N ALA A 15 -50.73 7.61 -42.51
CA ALA A 15 -50.46 6.51 -43.40
C ALA A 15 -49.53 5.56 -42.65
N SER A 16 -49.97 4.30 -42.55
CA SER A 16 -49.08 3.15 -42.51
C SER A 16 -48.02 3.26 -43.63
N TRP A 17 -46.96 2.47 -43.52
CA TRP A 17 -45.90 2.25 -44.53
C TRP A 17 -44.74 3.25 -44.51
N ALA A 18 -43.68 2.86 -43.80
CA ALA A 18 -42.30 2.80 -44.32
C ALA A 18 -41.44 2.05 -43.27
N PHE A 19 -41.66 0.75 -43.05
CA PHE A 19 -40.75 -0.23 -43.68
C PHE A 19 -40.24 0.31 -45.02
N VAL A 20 -38.99 0.76 -45.04
CA VAL A 20 -38.21 0.84 -46.28
C VAL A 20 -37.41 -0.47 -46.36
N PRO A 21 -37.95 -1.55 -46.95
CA PRO A 21 -37.17 -2.69 -47.36
C PRO A 21 -36.55 -2.42 -48.73
N ASP A 22 -35.66 -1.43 -48.85
CA ASP A 22 -34.97 -1.16 -50.12
C ASP A 22 -33.45 -1.21 -49.97
N ASP A 23 -32.97 -2.13 -49.15
CA ASP A 23 -31.59 -2.59 -49.26
C ASP A 23 -31.61 -4.10 -49.53
N PRO A 24 -31.85 -4.53 -50.79
CA PRO A 24 -31.87 -5.94 -51.17
C PRO A 24 -30.54 -6.66 -50.91
N GLU A 25 -29.47 -5.94 -50.57
CA GLU A 25 -28.19 -6.50 -50.11
C GLU A 25 -28.17 -6.92 -48.63
N PHE A 26 -29.22 -6.62 -47.86
CA PHE A 26 -29.27 -6.88 -46.41
C PHE A 26 -30.09 -8.11 -46.00
N ALA A 27 -30.22 -9.08 -46.91
CA ALA A 27 -30.68 -10.40 -46.55
C ALA A 27 -29.64 -11.08 -45.65
N PHE A 28 -30.03 -11.34 -44.41
CA PHE A 28 -29.21 -12.09 -43.47
C PHE A 28 -29.18 -13.55 -43.91
N TYR A 29 -28.08 -14.00 -44.49
CA TYR A 29 -27.86 -15.43 -44.67
C TYR A 29 -27.52 -15.99 -43.30
N GLY A 30 -28.28 -16.96 -42.79
CA GLY A 30 -28.10 -17.56 -41.46
C GLY A 30 -26.73 -18.21 -41.19
N SER A 31 -25.78 -18.08 -42.12
CA SER A 31 -24.38 -18.50 -42.02
C SER A 31 -23.39 -17.37 -41.69
N ASP A 32 -23.81 -16.10 -41.70
CA ASP A 32 -22.89 -14.98 -41.53
C ASP A 32 -22.47 -14.79 -40.05
N GLY A 33 -21.18 -14.62 -39.83
CA GLY A 33 -20.61 -14.40 -38.50
C GLY A 33 -20.98 -13.01 -37.93
N PRO A 34 -20.87 -12.82 -36.61
CA PRO A 34 -21.23 -11.55 -35.95
C PRO A 34 -20.41 -10.35 -36.45
N VAL A 35 -19.19 -10.59 -36.95
CA VAL A 35 -18.31 -9.56 -37.50
C VAL A 35 -18.82 -9.06 -38.85
N GLU A 36 -19.19 -9.95 -39.75
CA GLU A 36 -19.72 -9.63 -41.09
C GLU A 36 -21.03 -8.85 -40.97
N VAL A 37 -21.89 -9.28 -40.04
CA VAL A 37 -23.16 -8.63 -39.74
C VAL A 37 -22.96 -7.22 -39.20
N ALA A 38 -22.09 -7.06 -38.20
CA ALA A 38 -21.80 -5.75 -37.63
C ALA A 38 -21.19 -4.81 -38.67
N LYS A 39 -20.31 -5.31 -39.57
CA LYS A 39 -19.75 -4.51 -40.67
C LYS A 39 -20.81 -3.99 -41.63
N ARG A 40 -21.67 -4.88 -42.15
CA ARG A 40 -22.78 -4.46 -43.01
C ARG A 40 -23.64 -3.42 -42.29
N PHE A 41 -23.94 -3.65 -41.00
CA PHE A 41 -24.73 -2.70 -40.21
C PHE A 41 -24.08 -1.32 -40.10
N LEU A 42 -22.76 -1.25 -39.87
CA LEU A 42 -22.03 0.02 -39.88
C LEU A 42 -22.08 0.73 -41.25
N ASP A 43 -22.01 -0.02 -42.35
CA ASP A 43 -22.17 0.55 -43.70
C ASP A 43 -23.58 1.13 -43.92
N ARG A 44 -24.61 0.45 -43.39
CA ARG A 44 -26.00 0.96 -43.40
C ARG A 44 -26.16 2.23 -42.55
N ILE A 45 -25.52 2.30 -41.38
CA ILE A 45 -25.50 3.53 -40.56
C ILE A 45 -24.91 4.66 -41.38
N LYS A 46 -23.76 4.42 -42.03
CA LYS A 46 -23.09 5.45 -42.83
C LYS A 46 -24.00 6.01 -43.92
N ARG A 47 -24.60 5.13 -44.74
CA ARG A 47 -25.56 5.54 -45.80
C ARG A 47 -26.78 6.28 -45.25
N SER A 48 -27.31 5.83 -44.11
CA SER A 48 -28.48 6.45 -43.47
C SER A 48 -28.17 7.84 -42.91
N VAL A 49 -26.98 8.04 -42.32
CA VAL A 49 -26.55 9.37 -41.84
C VAL A 49 -26.24 10.29 -43.01
N GLU A 50 -25.67 9.77 -44.10
CA GLU A 50 -25.43 10.53 -45.34
C GLU A 50 -26.73 11.00 -46.01
N SER A 51 -27.82 10.21 -45.93
CA SER A 51 -29.13 10.60 -46.51
C SER A 51 -29.80 11.76 -45.77
N ARG A 52 -29.47 11.99 -44.49
CA ARG A 52 -30.10 12.98 -43.59
C ARG A 52 -31.61 12.82 -43.39
N ASP A 53 -32.18 11.74 -43.91
CA ASP A 53 -33.61 11.47 -43.77
C ASP A 53 -33.88 10.99 -42.34
N VAL A 54 -34.66 11.79 -41.61
CA VAL A 54 -35.02 11.53 -40.22
C VAL A 54 -35.70 10.16 -40.08
N ALA A 55 -36.54 9.75 -41.04
CA ALA A 55 -37.21 8.46 -41.02
C ALA A 55 -36.21 7.31 -41.23
N VAL A 56 -35.27 7.45 -42.17
CA VAL A 56 -34.24 6.44 -42.46
C VAL A 56 -33.28 6.29 -41.27
N ILE A 57 -32.80 7.40 -40.70
CA ILE A 57 -31.94 7.39 -39.50
C ILE A 57 -32.69 6.81 -38.30
N SER A 58 -33.96 7.18 -38.10
CA SER A 58 -34.81 6.64 -37.03
C SER A 58 -35.01 5.13 -37.15
N GLY A 59 -35.02 4.59 -38.38
CA GLY A 59 -35.12 3.16 -38.66
C GLY A 59 -33.93 2.32 -38.17
N LEU A 60 -32.80 2.93 -37.82
CA LEU A 60 -31.62 2.25 -37.26
C LEU A 60 -31.75 1.90 -35.77
N PHE A 61 -32.68 2.56 -35.07
CA PHE A 61 -32.76 2.51 -33.61
C PHE A 61 -34.10 1.92 -33.18
N ASN A 62 -34.06 1.00 -32.21
CA ASN A 62 -35.26 0.46 -31.59
C ASN A 62 -36.03 1.57 -30.85
N PRO A 63 -37.38 1.54 -30.76
CA PRO A 63 -38.15 2.52 -30.01
C PRO A 63 -37.65 2.78 -28.57
N GLY A 64 -37.13 1.76 -27.89
CA GLY A 64 -36.56 1.86 -26.54
C GLY A 64 -35.06 2.23 -26.48
N PHE A 65 -34.47 2.69 -27.59
CA PHE A 65 -33.02 2.90 -27.66
C PHE A 65 -32.53 4.01 -26.74
N GLU A 66 -31.48 3.68 -25.98
CA GLU A 66 -30.73 4.60 -25.12
C GLU A 66 -29.23 4.51 -25.41
N PHE A 67 -28.60 5.66 -25.60
CA PHE A 67 -27.16 5.79 -25.77
C PHE A 67 -26.52 6.53 -24.60
N LYS A 68 -25.64 5.85 -23.88
CA LYS A 68 -24.91 6.38 -22.72
C LYS A 68 -23.59 6.99 -23.16
N GLY A 69 -23.63 8.25 -23.58
CA GLY A 69 -22.45 9.02 -23.99
C GLY A 69 -21.70 9.70 -22.83
N CYS A 70 -20.53 10.28 -23.12
CA CYS A 70 -19.72 10.99 -22.11
C CYS A 70 -20.40 12.25 -21.55
N LYS A 71 -21.20 12.93 -22.37
CA LYS A 71 -21.84 14.20 -22.04
C LYS A 71 -23.29 14.06 -21.55
N GLY A 72 -23.77 12.82 -21.41
CA GLY A 72 -25.15 12.55 -20.98
C GLY A 72 -25.72 11.28 -21.60
N ASP A 73 -26.97 11.01 -21.25
CA ASP A 73 -27.80 9.95 -21.83
C ASP A 73 -28.65 10.51 -22.98
N TYR A 74 -28.65 9.81 -24.11
CA TYR A 74 -29.34 10.21 -25.32
C TYR A 74 -30.35 9.14 -25.69
N ASP A 75 -31.63 9.48 -25.58
CA ASP A 75 -32.71 8.68 -26.14
C ASP A 75 -32.68 8.69 -27.68
N LYS A 76 -33.44 7.78 -28.29
CA LYS A 76 -33.61 7.69 -29.75
C LYS A 76 -33.86 9.05 -30.41
N ALA A 77 -34.77 9.87 -29.88
CA ALA A 77 -35.12 11.15 -30.49
C ALA A 77 -33.93 12.13 -30.50
N LYS A 78 -33.18 12.20 -29.41
CA LYS A 78 -31.96 13.02 -29.32
C LYS A 78 -30.88 12.54 -30.29
N VAL A 79 -30.65 11.23 -30.38
CA VAL A 79 -29.63 10.67 -31.29
C VAL A 79 -29.99 10.93 -32.75
N VAL A 80 -31.24 10.66 -33.14
CA VAL A 80 -31.73 10.96 -34.49
C VAL A 80 -31.64 12.46 -34.79
N GLY A 81 -31.98 13.32 -33.83
CA GLY A 81 -31.84 14.77 -33.94
C GLY A 81 -30.39 15.19 -34.19
N ILE A 82 -29.42 14.66 -33.44
CA ILE A 82 -28.00 14.98 -33.62
C ILE A 82 -27.51 14.51 -34.99
N LEU A 83 -27.83 13.28 -35.39
CA LEU A 83 -27.35 12.69 -36.64
C LEU A 83 -27.94 13.38 -37.88
N SER A 84 -29.22 13.76 -37.84
CA SER A 84 -29.88 14.48 -38.95
C SER A 84 -29.36 15.91 -39.15
N HIS A 85 -28.80 16.54 -38.11
CA HIS A 85 -28.31 17.93 -38.16
C HIS A 85 -26.79 18.05 -38.36
N LEU A 86 -26.08 16.96 -38.67
CA LEU A 86 -24.65 17.02 -38.95
C LEU A 86 -24.36 17.93 -40.17
N PRO A 87 -23.32 18.79 -40.14
CA PRO A 87 -22.96 19.64 -41.28
C PRO A 87 -22.67 18.82 -42.55
N VAL A 88 -23.01 19.37 -43.72
CA VAL A 88 -22.75 18.73 -45.02
C VAL A 88 -21.24 18.54 -45.20
N GLY A 89 -20.83 17.31 -45.54
CA GLY A 89 -19.43 16.97 -45.74
C GLY A 89 -18.64 16.70 -44.46
N THR A 90 -19.29 16.50 -43.30
CA THR A 90 -18.59 16.10 -42.06
C THR A 90 -17.93 14.73 -42.25
N PRO A 91 -16.59 14.62 -42.31
CA PRO A 91 -15.94 13.34 -42.50
C PRO A 91 -15.86 12.64 -41.15
N PHE A 92 -16.69 11.61 -40.95
CA PHE A 92 -16.55 10.68 -39.85
C PHE A 92 -16.25 9.27 -40.38
N SER A 93 -15.47 8.51 -39.63
CA SER A 93 -15.17 7.11 -39.95
C SER A 93 -15.52 6.21 -38.77
N MET A 94 -15.95 5.00 -39.08
CA MET A 94 -16.31 3.97 -38.11
C MET A 94 -15.48 2.72 -38.39
N THR A 95 -14.70 2.29 -37.41
CA THR A 95 -13.86 1.08 -37.51
C THR A 95 -14.32 0.08 -36.46
N LEU A 96 -14.84 -1.06 -36.91
CA LEU A 96 -15.24 -2.16 -36.03
C LEU A 96 -14.01 -2.71 -35.30
N GLN A 97 -14.07 -2.79 -33.97
CA GLN A 97 -13.01 -3.38 -33.13
C GLN A 97 -13.30 -4.84 -32.78
N SER A 98 -14.55 -5.14 -32.41
CA SER A 98 -14.97 -6.48 -32.03
C SER A 98 -16.47 -6.66 -32.27
N ALA A 99 -16.90 -7.91 -32.49
CA ALA A 99 -18.30 -8.29 -32.55
C ALA A 99 -18.47 -9.70 -32.00
N VAL A 100 -19.43 -9.89 -31.10
CA VAL A 100 -19.70 -11.16 -30.41
C VAL A 100 -21.21 -11.34 -30.33
N THR A 101 -21.69 -12.54 -30.64
CA THR A 101 -23.11 -12.89 -30.49
C THR A 101 -23.48 -13.00 -29.01
N LEU A 102 -24.58 -12.36 -28.63
CA LEU A 102 -25.22 -12.49 -27.32
C LEU A 102 -26.52 -13.29 -27.50
N GLY A 103 -26.48 -14.58 -27.17
CA GLY A 103 -27.64 -15.46 -27.41
C GLY A 103 -27.85 -15.75 -28.89
N THR A 104 -29.11 -15.89 -29.31
CA THR A 104 -29.48 -16.20 -30.71
C THR A 104 -29.78 -14.96 -31.56
N ASP A 105 -30.14 -13.84 -30.91
CA ASP A 105 -30.84 -12.75 -31.58
C ASP A 105 -30.10 -11.40 -31.47
N HIS A 106 -28.99 -11.35 -30.74
CA HIS A 106 -28.27 -10.10 -30.48
C HIS A 106 -26.80 -10.21 -30.81
N ILE A 107 -26.22 -9.10 -31.24
CA ILE A 107 -24.77 -8.94 -31.40
C ILE A 107 -24.32 -7.74 -30.57
N ARG A 108 -23.35 -7.98 -29.70
CA ARG A 108 -22.59 -6.90 -29.05
C ARG A 108 -21.37 -6.61 -29.89
N TYR A 109 -21.19 -5.35 -30.25
CA TYR A 109 -20.00 -4.94 -31.00
C TYR A 109 -19.42 -3.64 -30.46
N SER A 110 -18.10 -3.50 -30.59
CA SER A 110 -17.35 -2.29 -30.25
C SER A 110 -16.88 -1.61 -31.54
N VAL A 111 -17.04 -0.31 -31.63
CA VAL A 111 -16.68 0.51 -32.79
C VAL A 111 -15.90 1.74 -32.36
N SER A 112 -14.82 2.02 -33.09
CA SER A 112 -14.06 3.27 -32.99
C SER A 112 -14.63 4.28 -33.97
N VAL A 113 -15.12 5.42 -33.49
CA VAL A 113 -15.69 6.49 -34.31
C VAL A 113 -14.76 7.70 -34.28
N SER A 114 -14.27 8.13 -35.43
CA SER A 114 -13.43 9.32 -35.56
C SER A 114 -14.12 10.40 -36.41
N GLY A 115 -13.68 11.66 -36.31
CA GLY A 115 -14.29 12.80 -37.03
C GLY A 115 -15.06 13.81 -36.16
N PHE A 116 -15.29 13.49 -34.88
CA PHE A 116 -16.01 14.36 -33.92
C PHE A 116 -15.11 15.01 -32.85
N GLY A 117 -13.79 14.95 -33.03
CA GLY A 117 -12.80 15.48 -32.09
C GLY A 117 -11.37 15.03 -32.41
N PRO A 118 -10.38 15.43 -31.59
CA PRO A 118 -8.96 15.11 -31.80
C PRO A 118 -8.61 13.63 -31.53
N SER A 119 -9.54 12.85 -30.98
CA SER A 119 -9.32 11.44 -30.66
C SER A 119 -10.56 10.61 -31.01
N PRO A 120 -10.37 9.37 -31.51
CA PRO A 120 -11.49 8.47 -31.77
C PRO A 120 -12.25 8.11 -30.49
N ILE A 121 -13.57 8.02 -30.58
CA ILE A 121 -14.46 7.60 -29.51
C ILE A 121 -14.71 6.10 -29.66
N ILE A 122 -14.44 5.32 -28.62
CA ILE A 122 -14.74 3.88 -28.61
C ILE A 122 -16.10 3.68 -27.96
N ALA A 123 -17.07 3.20 -28.73
CA ALA A 123 -18.43 2.95 -28.27
C ALA A 123 -18.80 1.47 -28.45
N GLU A 124 -19.56 0.95 -27.50
CA GLU A 124 -20.15 -0.39 -27.55
C GLU A 124 -21.65 -0.28 -27.84
N PHE A 125 -22.16 -1.22 -28.63
CA PHE A 125 -23.55 -1.27 -29.05
C PHE A 125 -24.11 -2.69 -28.99
N ILE A 126 -25.41 -2.79 -28.77
CA ILE A 126 -26.16 -4.04 -28.90
C ILE A 126 -27.12 -3.91 -30.08
N LEU A 127 -26.94 -4.75 -31.09
CA LEU A 127 -27.76 -4.87 -32.29
C LEU A 127 -28.70 -6.07 -32.16
N ASN A 128 -29.99 -5.87 -32.40
CA ASN A 128 -30.93 -6.97 -32.64
C ASN A 128 -30.81 -7.41 -34.10
N ILE A 129 -30.56 -8.71 -34.31
CA ILE A 129 -30.33 -9.34 -35.61
C ILE A 129 -31.61 -9.32 -36.47
N HIS A 130 -32.76 -9.64 -35.88
CA HIS A 130 -34.03 -9.78 -36.60
C HIS A 130 -34.58 -8.43 -37.05
N ASP A 131 -34.57 -7.46 -36.13
CA ASP A 131 -35.12 -6.13 -36.40
C ASP A 131 -34.10 -5.21 -37.09
N GLN A 132 -32.82 -5.63 -37.15
CA GLN A 132 -31.68 -4.85 -37.61
C GLN A 132 -31.65 -3.44 -36.99
N GLN A 133 -31.88 -3.39 -35.69
CA GLN A 133 -31.99 -2.15 -34.93
C GLN A 133 -31.12 -2.19 -33.68
N LEU A 134 -30.52 -1.05 -33.37
CA LEU A 134 -29.79 -0.86 -32.12
C LEU A 134 -30.74 -0.82 -30.94
N GLN A 135 -30.48 -1.66 -29.94
CA GLN A 135 -31.21 -1.68 -28.68
C GLN A 135 -30.64 -0.70 -27.66
N CYS A 136 -29.32 -0.63 -27.53
CA CYS A 136 -28.64 0.34 -26.69
C CYS A 136 -27.20 0.54 -27.13
N GLY A 137 -26.56 1.59 -26.60
CA GLY A 137 -25.12 1.75 -26.71
C GLY A 137 -24.53 2.56 -25.56
N ASN A 138 -23.21 2.47 -25.37
CA ASN A 138 -22.49 3.18 -24.33
C ASN A 138 -21.05 3.44 -24.74
N VAL A 139 -20.44 4.47 -24.17
CA VAL A 139 -19.00 4.74 -24.30
C VAL A 139 -18.33 4.36 -22.97
N PRO A 140 -17.70 3.18 -22.86
CA PRO A 140 -17.22 2.64 -21.58
C PRO A 140 -16.10 3.47 -20.94
N ALA A 141 -15.30 4.17 -21.75
CA ALA A 141 -14.17 4.98 -21.26
C ALA A 141 -14.57 6.39 -20.79
N CYS A 142 -15.86 6.72 -20.76
CA CYS A 142 -16.31 8.01 -20.25
C CYS A 142 -16.23 8.05 -18.73
N GLN A 143 -15.24 8.77 -18.20
CA GLN A 143 -15.39 9.39 -16.89
C GLN A 143 -16.49 10.46 -17.01
N ARG A 144 -17.74 10.08 -16.75
CA ARG A 144 -18.86 11.02 -16.72
C ARG A 144 -18.57 12.07 -15.65
N LYS A 145 -18.20 13.27 -16.09
CA LYS A 145 -18.23 14.48 -15.27
C LYS A 145 -19.69 14.94 -15.20
N THR A 146 -20.56 14.22 -14.50
CA THR A 146 -21.96 14.63 -14.36
C THR A 146 -22.05 15.72 -13.30
N PHE A 147 -22.20 16.95 -13.77
CA PHE A 147 -22.69 18.11 -13.02
C PHE A 147 -24.22 18.15 -13.23
N VAL A 148 -24.99 18.33 -12.15
CA VAL A 148 -26.44 18.64 -12.06
C VAL A 148 -27.45 17.45 -11.96
N GLY A 149 -27.96 17.23 -10.74
CA GLY A 149 -29.36 17.53 -10.35
C GLY A 149 -30.55 16.68 -10.85
N ILE A 150 -31.03 15.79 -9.97
CA ILE A 150 -32.42 15.40 -9.62
C ILE A 150 -33.52 15.34 -10.72
N LEU A 151 -34.05 14.14 -11.01
CA LEU A 151 -35.45 13.71 -10.72
C LEU A 151 -35.87 12.47 -11.55
N SER A 152 -36.73 11.67 -10.92
CA SER A 152 -37.62 10.64 -11.47
C SER A 152 -37.04 9.24 -11.68
N GLY A 153 -37.53 8.32 -10.86
CA GLY A 153 -37.05 6.95 -10.77
C GLY A 153 -37.33 6.11 -12.00
N TYR A 154 -36.48 5.11 -12.19
CA TYR A 154 -36.88 3.72 -12.49
C TYR A 154 -35.65 2.84 -12.17
N GLN A 155 -35.86 1.83 -11.32
CA GLN A 155 -34.85 0.84 -10.93
C GLN A 155 -34.43 0.01 -12.15
N GLY A 156 -33.13 -0.04 -12.43
CA GLY A 156 -32.58 -0.92 -13.47
C GLY A 156 -31.05 -0.88 -13.53
N PHE A 157 -30.41 -1.67 -12.67
CA PHE A 157 -29.03 -2.19 -12.78
C PHE A 157 -27.95 -1.21 -13.29
N VAL A 158 -27.57 -0.25 -12.44
CA VAL A 158 -26.29 0.45 -12.53
C VAL A 158 -25.27 -0.37 -11.74
N GLY A 159 -24.13 -0.69 -12.37
CA GLY A 159 -22.98 -1.27 -11.66
C GLY A 159 -22.68 -0.41 -10.44
N GLN A 160 -22.86 -0.98 -9.26
CA GLN A 160 -22.81 -0.28 -7.99
C GLN A 160 -21.41 0.35 -7.85
N GLU A 161 -21.32 1.67 -8.02
CA GLU A 161 -20.07 2.40 -7.75
C GLU A 161 -19.65 2.06 -6.32
N SER A 162 -18.38 1.70 -6.12
CA SER A 162 -17.91 1.32 -4.79
C SER A 162 -18.09 2.52 -3.83
N PRO A 163 -18.45 2.28 -2.56
CA PRO A 163 -18.59 3.36 -1.57
C PRO A 163 -17.36 4.28 -1.48
N MET A 164 -16.18 3.70 -1.76
CA MET A 164 -14.91 4.40 -1.84
C MET A 164 -14.87 5.44 -2.96
N GLU A 165 -15.30 5.09 -4.17
CA GLU A 165 -15.30 6.00 -5.33
C GLU A 165 -16.32 7.15 -5.14
N VAL A 166 -17.49 6.84 -4.56
CA VAL A 166 -18.51 7.86 -4.23
C VAL A 166 -17.96 8.83 -3.19
N ALA A 167 -17.34 8.34 -2.11
CA ALA A 167 -16.73 9.17 -1.08
C ALA A 167 -15.60 10.05 -1.65
N LYS A 168 -14.73 9.48 -2.48
CA LYS A 168 -13.61 10.21 -3.12
C LYS A 168 -14.09 11.36 -4.00
N ARG A 169 -15.07 11.10 -4.88
CA ARG A 169 -15.69 12.12 -5.73
C ARG A 169 -16.32 13.24 -4.90
N PHE A 170 -16.94 12.89 -3.79
CA PHE A 170 -17.53 13.87 -2.88
C PHE A 170 -16.45 14.74 -2.21
N LEU A 171 -15.32 14.17 -1.78
CA LEU A 171 -14.20 14.94 -1.23
C LEU A 171 -13.61 15.94 -2.23
N ASP A 172 -13.50 15.56 -3.50
CA ASP A 172 -13.07 16.49 -4.57
C ASP A 172 -14.06 17.66 -4.76
N ARG A 173 -15.35 17.44 -4.48
CA ARG A 173 -16.37 18.49 -4.48
C ARG A 173 -16.24 19.39 -3.24
N ILE A 174 -15.97 18.84 -2.06
CA ILE A 174 -15.72 19.63 -0.85
C ILE A 174 -14.54 20.56 -1.08
N LYS A 175 -13.40 20.02 -1.55
CA LYS A 175 -12.19 20.79 -1.80
C LYS A 175 -12.45 21.99 -2.72
N ARG A 176 -13.07 21.76 -3.89
CA ARG A 176 -13.41 22.84 -4.84
C ARG A 176 -14.36 23.88 -4.27
N SER A 177 -15.29 23.46 -3.41
CA SER A 177 -16.27 24.37 -2.78
C SER A 177 -15.61 25.22 -1.69
N VAL A 178 -14.69 24.66 -0.92
CA VAL A 178 -13.91 25.40 0.08
C VAL A 178 -12.95 26.37 -0.61
N ASP A 179 -12.29 25.93 -1.69
CA ASP A 179 -11.39 26.76 -2.50
C ASP A 179 -12.13 27.95 -3.13
N SER A 180 -13.42 27.81 -3.48
CA SER A 180 -14.20 28.92 -4.05
C SER A 180 -14.58 30.00 -3.03
N ARG A 181 -14.53 29.69 -1.72
CA ARG A 181 -14.95 30.55 -0.60
C ARG A 181 -16.40 31.06 -0.69
N ASP A 182 -17.21 30.48 -1.57
CA ASP A 182 -18.60 30.87 -1.75
C ASP A 182 -19.47 30.19 -0.69
N VAL A 183 -20.06 31.00 0.19
CA VAL A 183 -20.90 30.55 1.30
C VAL A 183 -22.08 29.69 0.80
N ALA A 184 -22.69 30.03 -0.33
CA ALA A 184 -23.81 29.27 -0.88
C ALA A 184 -23.36 27.91 -1.41
N VAL A 185 -22.21 27.85 -2.08
CA VAL A 185 -21.63 26.60 -2.61
C VAL A 185 -21.20 25.68 -1.46
N ILE A 186 -20.52 26.21 -0.44
CA ILE A 186 -20.12 25.44 0.76
C ILE A 186 -21.36 24.97 1.53
N SER A 187 -22.37 25.82 1.69
CA SER A 187 -23.63 25.46 2.37
C SER A 187 -24.37 24.32 1.66
N GLY A 188 -24.24 24.22 0.33
CA GLY A 188 -24.81 23.14 -0.48
C GLY A 188 -24.21 21.74 -0.26
N LEU A 189 -23.11 21.62 0.51
CA LEU A 189 -22.49 20.36 0.88
C LEU A 189 -23.12 19.69 2.11
N PHE A 190 -23.88 20.45 2.91
CA PHE A 190 -24.37 20.02 4.21
C PHE A 190 -25.91 19.97 4.20
N ASN A 191 -26.46 18.89 4.74
CA ASN A 191 -27.90 18.78 4.94
C ASN A 191 -28.39 19.85 5.93
N PRO A 192 -29.63 20.39 5.80
CA PRO A 192 -30.17 21.37 6.75
C PRO A 192 -30.06 20.95 8.22
N GLY A 193 -30.19 19.65 8.53
CA GLY A 193 -30.04 19.09 9.87
C GLY A 193 -28.63 18.71 10.28
N PHE A 194 -27.61 19.09 9.50
CA PHE A 194 -26.23 18.64 9.72
C PHE A 194 -25.67 19.09 11.07
N GLU A 195 -25.11 18.11 11.79
CA GLU A 195 -24.38 18.30 13.04
C GLU A 195 -23.00 17.62 12.96
N PHE A 196 -21.96 18.38 13.31
CA PHE A 196 -20.60 17.90 13.46
C PHE A 196 -20.21 17.85 14.94
N LYS A 197 -19.91 16.65 15.44
CA LYS A 197 -19.43 16.43 16.82
C LYS A 197 -17.93 16.55 16.86
N GLY A 198 -17.42 17.75 17.15
CA GLY A 198 -15.99 18.00 17.28
C GLY A 198 -15.53 17.97 18.73
N CYS A 199 -14.20 17.99 18.94
CA CYS A 199 -13.62 17.91 20.29
C CYS A 199 -13.97 19.09 21.20
N LYS A 200 -14.30 20.26 20.63
CA LYS A 200 -14.68 21.48 21.40
C LYS A 200 -16.19 21.68 21.53
N GLY A 201 -16.98 20.66 21.19
CA GLY A 201 -18.44 20.70 21.18
C GLY A 201 -19.04 20.48 19.80
N ASN A 202 -20.35 20.70 19.70
CA ASN A 202 -21.10 20.44 18.48
C ASN A 202 -21.18 21.68 17.59
N TYR A 203 -21.00 21.46 16.30
CA TYR A 203 -21.03 22.49 15.27
C TYR A 203 -22.17 22.17 14.31
N ASN A 204 -23.18 23.04 14.29
CA ASN A 204 -24.25 22.95 13.31
C ASN A 204 -23.76 23.44 11.94
N LYS A 205 -24.56 23.20 10.89
CA LYS A 205 -24.30 23.66 9.52
C LYS A 205 -23.80 25.10 9.43
N ALA A 206 -24.47 26.05 10.07
CA ALA A 206 -24.09 27.47 10.00
C ALA A 206 -22.68 27.73 10.55
N LYS A 207 -22.31 27.12 11.68
CA LYS A 207 -20.97 27.23 12.26
C LYS A 207 -19.90 26.63 11.34
N VAL A 208 -20.15 25.45 10.78
CA VAL A 208 -19.18 24.78 9.89
C VAL A 208 -18.97 25.57 8.60
N VAL A 209 -20.05 26.04 7.98
CA VAL A 209 -19.96 26.90 6.77
C VAL A 209 -19.22 28.20 7.07
N GLY A 210 -19.46 28.81 8.24
CA GLY A 210 -18.73 30.00 8.70
C GLY A 210 -17.23 29.77 8.82
N ILE A 211 -16.82 28.66 9.43
CA ILE A 211 -15.39 28.30 9.58
C ILE A 211 -14.74 28.07 8.20
N LEU A 212 -15.39 27.32 7.31
CA LEU A 212 -14.83 26.97 6.00
C LEU A 212 -14.73 28.17 5.05
N SER A 213 -15.68 29.10 5.10
CA SER A 213 -15.68 30.31 4.27
C SER A 213 -14.62 31.35 4.69
N HIS A 214 -14.17 31.32 5.95
CA HIS A 214 -13.23 32.28 6.53
C HIS A 214 -11.82 31.72 6.74
N LEU A 215 -11.46 30.63 6.06
CA LEU A 215 -10.09 30.12 6.11
C LEU A 215 -9.08 31.18 5.64
N PRO A 216 -7.94 31.36 6.34
CA PRO A 216 -6.93 32.35 5.97
C PRO A 216 -6.47 32.20 4.51
N ALA A 217 -6.12 33.31 3.87
CA ALA A 217 -5.56 33.26 2.51
C ALA A 217 -4.25 32.47 2.49
N GLY A 218 -4.14 31.50 1.57
CA GLY A 218 -2.95 30.65 1.43
C GLY A 218 -2.91 29.39 2.32
N THR A 219 -3.93 29.11 3.15
CA THR A 219 -4.00 27.86 3.91
C THR A 219 -4.29 26.67 2.99
N PRO A 220 -3.41 25.66 2.89
CA PRO A 220 -3.65 24.48 2.07
C PRO A 220 -4.66 23.57 2.77
N PHE A 221 -5.93 23.70 2.42
CA PHE A 221 -6.97 22.78 2.86
C PHE A 221 -6.89 21.48 2.04
N SER A 222 -6.82 20.34 2.70
CA SER A 222 -6.87 19.04 2.03
C SER A 222 -7.62 18.00 2.84
N MET A 223 -8.25 17.08 2.13
CA MET A 223 -8.93 15.93 2.71
C MET A 223 -8.43 14.67 2.01
N THR A 224 -7.95 13.71 2.79
CA THR A 224 -7.45 12.43 2.28
C THR A 224 -8.31 11.31 2.85
N LEU A 225 -8.92 10.51 1.97
CA LEU A 225 -9.73 9.35 2.36
C LEU A 225 -8.82 8.26 2.97
N HIS A 226 -9.17 7.75 4.15
CA HIS A 226 -8.57 6.51 4.67
C HIS A 226 -9.16 5.30 3.92
N GLN A 227 -8.50 4.13 3.98
CA GLN A 227 -8.92 2.90 3.28
C GLN A 227 -10.28 2.31 3.76
N SER A 228 -11.09 3.07 4.49
CA SER A 228 -12.38 2.66 5.05
C SER A 228 -13.53 3.57 4.55
N ALA A 229 -14.33 3.04 3.62
CA ALA A 229 -15.65 3.55 3.26
C ALA A 229 -16.64 2.38 3.22
N VAL A 230 -17.71 2.48 3.99
CA VAL A 230 -18.70 1.41 4.16
C VAL A 230 -20.10 1.98 3.95
N THR A 231 -20.94 1.26 3.21
CA THR A 231 -22.35 1.62 3.05
C THR A 231 -23.09 1.37 4.36
N LEU A 232 -23.76 2.39 4.89
CA LEU A 232 -24.72 2.27 5.99
C LEU A 232 -26.12 2.19 5.37
N GLY A 233 -26.66 0.97 5.22
CA GLY A 233 -27.96 0.79 4.57
C GLY A 233 -27.92 1.00 3.05
N THR A 234 -29.01 1.49 2.47
CA THR A 234 -29.18 1.62 1.00
C THR A 234 -28.76 2.97 0.44
N ASP A 235 -28.68 4.01 1.28
CA ASP A 235 -28.60 5.41 0.84
C ASP A 235 -27.52 6.22 1.55
N GLN A 236 -26.74 5.61 2.47
CA GLN A 236 -25.72 6.32 3.22
C GLN A 236 -24.35 5.65 3.12
N ILE A 237 -23.30 6.45 3.15
CA ILE A 237 -21.91 6.00 3.20
C ILE A 237 -21.27 6.62 4.44
N LYS A 238 -20.71 5.75 5.29
CA LYS A 238 -19.80 6.16 6.35
C LYS A 238 -18.38 6.02 5.86
N TYR A 239 -17.59 7.08 6.01
CA TYR A 239 -16.19 7.07 5.62
C TYR A 239 -15.33 7.93 6.54
N SER A 240 -14.05 7.59 6.62
CA SER A 240 -13.08 8.27 7.49
C SER A 240 -12.08 9.05 6.65
N VAL A 241 -11.78 10.28 7.06
CA VAL A 241 -10.88 11.18 6.33
C VAL A 241 -9.90 11.87 7.25
N SER A 242 -8.70 12.08 6.73
CA SER A 242 -7.68 12.95 7.32
C SER A 242 -7.83 14.35 6.72
N VAL A 243 -8.11 15.35 7.56
CA VAL A 243 -8.39 16.74 7.16
C VAL A 243 -7.26 17.64 7.62
N SER A 244 -6.60 18.32 6.69
CA SER A 244 -5.55 19.30 6.98
C SER A 244 -5.99 20.74 6.62
N GLY A 245 -5.32 21.74 7.20
CA GLY A 245 -5.67 23.16 7.03
C GLY A 245 -6.26 23.85 8.27
N PHE A 246 -6.46 23.13 9.37
CA PHE A 246 -6.95 23.69 10.65
C PHE A 246 -5.89 23.73 11.75
N GLY A 247 -4.62 23.46 11.42
CA GLY A 247 -3.51 23.38 12.35
C GLY A 247 -2.30 22.67 11.74
N PRO A 248 -1.22 22.46 12.53
CA PRO A 248 0.02 21.81 12.08
C PRO A 248 -0.13 20.31 11.84
N SER A 249 -1.27 19.70 12.22
CA SER A 249 -1.50 18.27 12.05
C SER A 249 -2.89 17.98 11.48
N PRO A 250 -3.02 16.95 10.64
CA PRO A 250 -4.30 16.53 10.11
C PRO A 250 -5.21 15.99 11.22
N ILE A 251 -6.50 16.28 11.13
CA ILE A 251 -7.55 15.76 12.02
C ILE A 251 -8.21 14.57 11.34
N ILE A 252 -8.35 13.44 12.04
CA ILE A 252 -9.14 12.30 11.54
C ILE A 252 -10.60 12.51 11.92
N ALA A 253 -11.47 12.60 10.93
CA ALA A 253 -12.91 12.75 11.11
C ALA A 253 -13.66 11.64 10.37
N GLU A 254 -14.80 11.24 10.92
CA GLU A 254 -15.78 10.37 10.28
C GLU A 254 -16.96 11.20 9.78
N PHE A 255 -17.46 10.86 8.60
CA PHE A 255 -18.60 11.52 7.99
C PHE A 255 -19.63 10.50 7.53
N ILE A 256 -20.91 10.89 7.60
CA ILE A 256 -22.03 10.18 7.00
C ILE A 256 -22.55 11.03 5.85
N LEU A 257 -22.40 10.51 4.63
CA LEU A 257 -22.87 11.09 3.39
C LEU A 257 -24.14 10.37 2.94
N ASN A 258 -25.19 11.12 2.59
CA ASN A 258 -26.32 10.58 1.88
C ASN A 258 -26.04 10.59 0.36
N ILE A 259 -26.26 9.45 -0.28
CA ILE A 259 -25.90 9.20 -1.68
C ILE A 259 -26.86 9.95 -2.63
N HIS A 260 -28.13 10.11 -2.25
CA HIS A 260 -29.17 10.67 -3.12
C HIS A 260 -29.09 12.19 -3.23
N ASP A 261 -28.94 12.87 -2.09
CA ASP A 261 -28.83 14.34 -2.06
C ASP A 261 -27.38 14.82 -2.22
N GLN A 262 -26.40 13.93 -2.09
CA GLN A 262 -24.98 14.23 -2.02
C GLN A 262 -24.68 15.32 -0.98
N GLN A 263 -25.23 15.16 0.22
CA GLN A 263 -25.00 16.04 1.35
C GLN A 263 -24.52 15.27 2.57
N LEU A 264 -23.68 15.92 3.37
CA LEU A 264 -23.30 15.41 4.68
C LEU A 264 -24.49 15.51 5.63
N HIS A 265 -24.87 14.36 6.19
CA HIS A 265 -25.89 14.25 7.24
C HIS A 265 -25.29 14.53 8.62
N SER A 266 -24.12 13.98 8.88
CA SER A 266 -23.41 14.21 10.14
C SER A 266 -21.91 14.00 9.97
N GLY A 267 -21.16 14.48 10.95
CA GLY A 267 -19.77 14.09 11.11
C GLY A 267 -19.37 14.06 12.57
N SER A 268 -18.28 13.36 12.87
CA SER A 268 -17.75 13.27 14.21
C SER A 268 -16.25 13.08 14.17
N ILE A 269 -15.58 13.52 15.23
CA ILE A 269 -14.21 13.10 15.50
C ILE A 269 -14.33 11.91 16.46
N PRO A 270 -14.15 10.65 16.00
CA PRO A 270 -14.45 9.45 16.79
C PRO A 270 -13.61 9.38 18.07
N ALA A 271 -12.36 9.83 17.99
CA ALA A 271 -11.52 10.08 19.14
C ALA A 271 -11.37 11.59 19.30
N CYS A 272 -12.29 12.20 20.06
CA CYS A 272 -12.08 13.56 20.52
C CYS A 272 -10.84 13.55 21.42
N GLN A 273 -9.68 13.82 20.85
CA GLN A 273 -8.54 14.31 21.61
C GLN A 273 -9.04 15.59 22.27
N HIS A 274 -9.47 15.49 23.53
CA HIS A 274 -9.81 16.63 24.36
C HIS A 274 -8.64 17.61 24.29
N LEU A 275 -8.74 18.60 23.40
CA LEU A 275 -8.46 20.01 23.57
C LEU A 275 -7.29 20.42 24.50
N MET A 276 -6.26 19.61 24.58
CA MET A 276 -4.91 19.91 25.05
C MET A 276 -4.01 19.77 23.82
N GLY A 277 -4.29 20.63 22.83
CA GLY A 277 -3.81 20.59 21.44
C GLY A 277 -2.32 20.90 21.26
N PHE A 278 -1.47 20.37 22.14
CA PHE A 278 -0.01 20.51 22.02
C PHE A 278 0.75 19.27 22.50
N PHE A 279 0.12 18.38 23.29
CA PHE A 279 0.85 17.31 24.02
C PHE A 279 0.70 15.88 23.49
N ARG A 280 -0.11 15.59 22.45
CA ARG A 280 -0.38 14.19 22.03
C ARG A 280 0.03 13.75 20.64
N ASN A 281 0.59 14.61 19.79
CA ASN A 281 1.51 14.10 18.76
C ASN A 281 2.75 13.47 19.39
N PHE A 282 2.97 13.69 20.69
CA PHE A 282 4.12 13.20 21.43
C PHE A 282 3.92 11.75 21.94
N ILE A 283 2.71 11.32 22.31
CA ILE A 283 2.53 10.00 22.96
C ILE A 283 2.52 8.82 21.96
N ALA A 284 2.28 9.09 20.67
CA ALA A 284 2.39 8.08 19.60
C ALA A 284 3.70 8.20 18.79
N SER A 285 4.51 9.22 19.05
CA SER A 285 5.81 9.42 18.43
C SER A 285 6.92 8.88 19.33
N THR A 286 7.99 8.36 18.75
CA THR A 286 9.11 7.85 19.55
C THR A 286 9.70 8.98 20.42
N PRO A 287 10.29 8.69 21.59
CA PRO A 287 10.98 9.69 22.40
C PRO A 287 11.99 10.53 21.59
N GLU A 288 12.62 9.95 20.56
CA GLU A 288 13.50 10.68 19.64
C GLU A 288 12.75 11.72 18.79
N GLU A 289 11.60 11.38 18.22
CA GLU A 289 10.77 12.31 17.45
C GLU A 289 10.26 13.48 18.31
N GLN A 290 9.89 13.16 19.55
CA GLN A 290 9.49 14.13 20.56
C GLN A 290 10.61 15.16 20.80
N VAL A 291 11.81 14.66 21.08
CA VAL A 291 12.95 15.53 21.36
C VAL A 291 13.38 16.28 20.10
N LYS A 292 13.30 15.67 18.91
CA LYS A 292 13.60 16.34 17.64
C LYS A 292 12.68 17.54 17.42
N ALA A 293 11.37 17.37 17.59
CA ALA A 293 10.40 18.46 17.45
C ALA A 293 10.60 19.56 18.50
N PHE A 294 11.07 19.20 19.71
CA PHE A 294 11.50 20.18 20.71
C PHE A 294 12.74 20.97 20.24
N LEU A 295 13.78 20.27 19.77
CA LEU A 295 15.03 20.91 19.31
C LEU A 295 14.82 21.79 18.07
N ASP A 296 13.92 21.42 17.17
CA ASP A 296 13.53 22.26 16.02
C ASP A 296 12.87 23.57 16.48
N ARG A 297 11.99 23.52 17.49
CA ARG A 297 11.40 24.73 18.11
C ARG A 297 12.44 25.57 18.83
N PHE A 298 13.33 24.92 19.58
CA PHE A 298 14.43 25.57 20.28
C PHE A 298 15.35 26.31 19.29
N LYS A 299 15.73 25.65 18.19
CA LYS A 299 16.49 26.25 17.10
C LYS A 299 15.76 27.43 16.47
N ALA A 300 14.46 27.29 16.17
CA ALA A 300 13.66 28.38 15.61
C ALA A 300 13.59 29.60 16.54
N ALA A 301 13.47 29.39 17.85
CA ALA A 301 13.45 30.46 18.84
C ALA A 301 14.81 31.19 18.91
N ILE A 302 15.93 30.47 18.83
CA ILE A 302 17.27 31.08 18.73
C ILE A 302 17.40 31.89 17.44
N THR A 303 17.04 31.30 16.28
CA THR A 303 17.19 31.95 14.97
C THR A 303 16.31 33.20 14.85
N SER A 304 15.10 33.16 15.38
CA SER A 304 14.16 34.30 15.37
C SER A 304 14.47 35.39 16.40
N ARG A 305 15.47 35.18 17.29
CA ARG A 305 15.81 36.08 18.40
C ARG A 305 14.63 36.35 19.35
N ASP A 306 13.68 35.42 19.43
CA ASP A 306 12.51 35.56 20.29
C ASP A 306 12.83 35.06 21.71
N SER A 307 13.25 36.00 22.56
CA SER A 307 13.54 35.72 23.96
C SER A 307 12.33 35.21 24.75
N ALA A 308 11.10 35.58 24.38
CA ALA A 308 9.89 35.13 25.05
C ALA A 308 9.57 33.69 24.67
N ALA A 309 9.71 33.34 23.38
CA ALA A 309 9.60 31.96 22.93
C ALA A 309 10.69 31.06 23.55
N LEU A 310 11.92 31.56 23.71
CA LEU A 310 12.99 30.83 24.41
C LEU A 310 12.67 30.62 25.88
N LEU A 311 12.22 31.65 26.60
CA LEU A 311 11.81 31.53 28.01
C LEU A 311 10.69 30.50 28.19
N ASP A 312 9.77 30.40 27.22
CA ASP A 312 8.67 29.45 27.29
C ASP A 312 9.11 27.98 27.14
N LEU A 313 10.32 27.71 26.62
CA LEU A 313 10.88 26.36 26.49
C LEU A 313 11.53 25.82 27.77
N PHE A 314 11.62 26.62 28.84
CA PHE A 314 12.19 26.23 30.12
C PHE A 314 11.13 26.27 31.23
N GLN A 315 11.16 25.30 32.14
CA GLN A 315 10.34 25.36 33.34
C GLN A 315 10.78 26.54 34.23
N PRO A 316 9.86 27.17 35.00
CA PRO A 316 10.19 28.31 35.87
C PRO A 316 11.31 28.04 36.87
N ASP A 317 11.45 26.81 37.33
CA ASP A 317 12.46 26.33 38.27
C ASP A 317 13.64 25.63 37.59
N CYS A 318 13.75 25.72 36.25
CA CYS A 318 14.82 25.08 35.52
C CYS A 318 16.19 25.65 35.92
N VAL A 319 17.10 24.73 36.25
CA VAL A 319 18.50 25.04 36.56
C VAL A 319 19.38 24.47 35.47
N PHE A 320 20.22 25.33 34.89
CA PHE A 320 21.18 24.95 33.86
C PHE A 320 22.60 24.89 34.42
N ILE A 321 23.21 23.70 34.42
CA ILE A 321 24.57 23.49 34.90
C ILE A 321 25.54 23.63 33.73
N GLY A 322 26.12 24.82 33.58
CA GLY A 322 27.16 25.08 32.59
C GLY A 322 28.57 24.87 33.15
N CYS A 323 29.57 25.04 32.29
CA CYS A 323 30.97 24.75 32.64
C CYS A 323 31.64 25.74 33.59
N LYS A 324 31.04 26.91 33.80
CA LYS A 324 31.60 27.98 34.64
C LYS A 324 30.80 28.22 35.90
N ALA A 325 29.50 27.98 35.83
CA ALA A 325 28.54 28.29 36.88
C ALA A 325 27.25 27.52 36.61
N THR A 326 26.38 27.55 37.60
CA THR A 326 24.98 27.18 37.49
C THR A 326 24.19 28.44 37.17
N TYR A 327 23.28 28.35 36.20
CA TYR A 327 22.47 29.46 35.71
C TYR A 327 21.00 29.17 35.99
N ASP A 328 20.26 30.20 36.40
CA ASP A 328 18.80 30.16 36.44
C ASP A 328 18.21 30.26 35.02
N ARG A 329 16.88 30.19 34.91
CA ARG A 329 16.17 30.22 33.63
C ARG A 329 16.48 31.47 32.82
N GLU A 330 16.39 32.65 33.44
CA GLU A 330 16.60 33.94 32.78
C GLU A 330 18.06 34.10 32.32
N GLN A 331 19.02 33.72 33.16
CA GLN A 331 20.45 33.71 32.84
C GLN A 331 20.78 32.73 31.70
N SER A 332 20.12 31.57 31.67
CA SER A 332 20.28 30.57 30.61
C SER A 332 19.83 31.12 29.26
N VAL A 333 18.65 31.74 29.21
CA VAL A 333 18.13 32.38 27.99
C VAL A 333 19.04 33.54 27.56
N ALA A 334 19.51 34.38 28.49
CA ALA A 334 20.43 35.46 28.19
C ALA A 334 21.75 34.94 27.58
N MET A 335 22.27 33.81 28.06
CA MET A 335 23.45 33.16 27.51
C MET A 335 23.19 32.58 26.11
N ILE A 336 22.07 31.88 25.91
CA ILE A 336 21.67 31.32 24.61
C ILE A 336 21.48 32.44 23.57
N MET A 337 20.96 33.59 23.98
CA MET A 337 20.81 34.76 23.12
C MET A 337 22.15 35.40 22.70
N GLN A 338 23.29 34.99 23.27
CA GLN A 338 24.60 35.42 22.78
C GLN A 338 25.08 34.62 21.55
N ILE A 339 24.40 33.54 21.19
CA ILE A 339 24.69 32.79 19.95
C ILE A 339 24.36 33.70 18.76
N PRO A 340 25.24 33.85 17.76
CA PRO A 340 24.95 34.63 16.55
C PRO A 340 23.77 34.05 15.76
N ALA A 341 22.97 34.88 15.09
CA ALA A 341 21.78 34.42 14.36
C ALA A 341 22.17 33.57 13.14
N GLU A 342 23.33 33.86 12.58
CA GLU A 342 23.99 33.18 11.47
C GLU A 342 24.70 31.87 11.87
N ALA A 343 24.67 31.48 13.15
CA ALA A 343 25.25 30.22 13.59
C ALA A 343 24.45 29.03 13.03
N HIS A 344 25.10 28.17 12.24
CA HIS A 344 24.52 26.94 11.74
C HIS A 344 24.44 25.90 12.84
N LEU A 345 23.39 25.97 13.65
CA LEU A 345 23.14 25.00 14.72
C LEU A 345 22.70 23.66 14.13
N ALA A 346 23.52 22.63 14.34
CA ALA A 346 23.20 21.23 14.04
C ALA A 346 23.32 20.40 15.32
N TYR A 347 22.62 19.26 15.36
CA TYR A 347 22.68 18.36 16.51
C TYR A 347 22.61 16.91 16.06
N THR A 348 23.21 16.03 16.85
CA THR A 348 23.11 14.57 16.72
C THR A 348 22.73 13.96 18.07
N PHE A 349 21.86 12.94 18.04
CA PHE A 349 21.46 12.22 19.25
C PHE A 349 22.58 11.27 19.67
N LYS A 350 22.99 11.34 20.94
CA LYS A 350 23.88 10.37 21.57
C LYS A 350 23.08 9.34 22.36
N SER A 351 22.03 9.77 23.05
CA SER A 351 21.05 8.89 23.71
C SER A 351 19.72 9.61 23.92
N VAL A 352 18.63 8.85 23.88
CA VAL A 352 17.27 9.29 24.25
C VAL A 352 16.64 8.22 25.12
N GLN A 353 16.26 8.58 26.34
CA GLN A 353 15.71 7.70 27.35
C GLN A 353 14.35 8.22 27.80
N ASP A 354 13.32 7.38 27.68
CA ASP A 354 12.00 7.66 28.20
C ASP A 354 11.96 7.39 29.72
N LEU A 355 11.63 8.40 30.52
CA LEU A 355 11.49 8.31 31.98
C LEU A 355 10.03 8.33 32.45
N GLY A 356 9.08 8.03 31.56
CA GLY A 356 7.65 8.07 31.85
C GLY A 356 7.07 9.46 31.57
N ASP A 357 7.08 10.36 32.56
CA ASP A 357 6.54 11.72 32.41
C ASP A 357 7.53 12.72 31.78
N SER A 358 8.81 12.32 31.67
CA SER A 358 9.89 13.11 31.09
C SER A 358 10.75 12.27 30.13
N ILE A 359 11.57 12.93 29.32
CA ILE A 359 12.54 12.30 28.42
C ILE A 359 13.92 12.85 28.74
N LYS A 360 14.85 11.98 29.10
CA LYS A 360 16.26 12.33 29.28
C LYS A 360 17.01 12.14 27.98
N THR A 361 17.67 13.18 27.50
CA THR A 361 18.34 13.19 26.20
C THR A 361 19.75 13.72 26.33
N VAL A 362 20.70 13.08 25.64
CA VAL A 362 22.04 13.60 25.42
C VAL A 362 22.22 13.89 23.94
N VAL A 363 22.56 15.13 23.60
CA VAL A 363 22.82 15.57 22.22
C VAL A 363 24.23 16.13 22.09
N ILE A 364 24.83 15.93 20.93
CA ILE A 364 26.06 16.61 20.54
C ILE A 364 25.66 17.74 19.61
N ALA A 365 25.86 18.98 20.06
CA ALA A 365 25.50 20.17 19.33
C ALA A 365 26.73 20.80 18.65
N GLU A 366 26.54 21.27 17.42
CA GLU A 366 27.53 21.90 16.56
C GLU A 366 27.07 23.32 16.19
N GLY A 367 28.01 24.19 15.81
CA GLY A 367 27.74 25.58 15.43
C GLY A 367 28.05 26.62 16.51
N PHE A 368 28.41 26.18 17.72
CA PHE A 368 28.86 27.04 18.83
C PHE A 368 30.36 27.39 18.68
N LYS A 369 30.69 28.24 17.70
CA LYS A 369 32.06 28.49 17.19
C LYS A 369 32.69 27.23 16.57
N ALA A 370 33.38 27.41 15.44
CA ALA A 370 33.68 26.39 14.42
C ALA A 370 34.50 25.14 14.84
N THR A 371 34.84 24.96 16.12
CA THR A 371 35.77 23.90 16.58
C THR A 371 35.34 23.14 17.84
N ILE A 372 34.16 23.39 18.41
CA ILE A 372 33.76 22.75 19.67
C ILE A 372 32.43 22.01 19.50
N HIS A 373 32.49 20.68 19.51
CA HIS A 373 31.32 19.84 19.75
C HIS A 373 30.97 19.94 21.24
N VAL A 374 29.78 20.42 21.54
CA VAL A 374 29.31 20.53 22.92
C VAL A 374 28.30 19.43 23.17
N GLU A 375 28.60 18.56 24.12
CA GLU A 375 27.64 17.56 24.59
C GLU A 375 26.74 18.18 25.67
N PHE A 376 25.44 18.11 25.42
CA PHE A 376 24.38 18.74 26.19
C PHE A 376 23.39 17.65 26.63
N GLU A 377 23.22 17.51 27.93
CA GLU A 377 22.25 16.61 28.54
C GLU A 377 21.07 17.43 29.07
N PHE A 378 19.84 17.00 28.81
CA PHE A 378 18.65 17.65 29.34
C PHE A 378 17.51 16.67 29.59
N VAL A 379 16.65 17.06 30.52
CA VAL A 379 15.40 16.37 30.84
C VAL A 379 14.25 17.23 30.34
N LEU A 380 13.49 16.68 29.39
CA LEU A 380 12.35 17.32 28.75
C LEU A 380 11.06 16.79 29.39
N SER A 381 10.26 17.67 29.97
CA SER A 381 8.93 17.31 30.46
C SER A 381 8.01 16.94 29.30
N LYS A 382 7.41 15.74 29.29
CA LYS A 382 6.45 15.40 28.22
C LYS A 382 5.16 16.19 28.37
N LYS A 383 4.77 16.48 29.61
CA LYS A 383 3.52 17.16 29.96
C LYS A 383 3.51 18.61 29.50
N ASP A 384 4.63 19.31 29.64
CA ASP A 384 4.70 20.75 29.38
C ASP A 384 5.61 21.09 28.19
N GLN A 385 6.39 20.13 27.68
CA GLN A 385 7.34 20.32 26.57
C GLN A 385 8.40 21.38 26.88
N LYS A 386 8.82 21.42 28.14
CA LYS A 386 9.81 22.36 28.68
C LYS A 386 10.97 21.60 29.30
N ILE A 387 12.16 22.19 29.25
CA ILE A 387 13.34 21.67 29.93
C ILE A 387 13.13 21.83 31.45
N GLU A 388 13.23 20.72 32.17
CA GLU A 388 13.18 20.66 33.63
C GLU A 388 14.58 20.88 34.22
N LYS A 389 15.59 20.24 33.62
CA LYS A 389 16.99 20.32 34.00
C LYS A 389 17.86 20.18 32.76
N ALA A 390 18.98 20.89 32.73
CA ALA A 390 19.96 20.73 31.67
C ALA A 390 21.39 20.90 32.21
N SER A 391 22.33 20.20 31.62
CA SER A 391 23.75 20.26 31.95
C SER A 391 24.61 20.15 30.70
N MET A 392 25.77 20.79 30.74
CA MET A 392 26.79 20.62 29.72
C MET A 392 27.87 19.67 30.20
N ALA A 393 28.24 18.70 29.37
CA ALA A 393 29.42 17.88 29.61
C ALA A 393 30.66 18.73 29.34
N CYS A 394 31.26 19.23 30.41
CA CYS A 394 32.42 20.07 30.32
C CYS A 394 33.65 19.20 30.15
N PRO A 395 34.49 19.42 29.12
CA PRO A 395 35.76 18.73 29.03
C PRO A 395 36.49 18.98 30.35
N LYS A 396 36.82 17.90 31.07
CA LYS A 396 37.64 17.99 32.28
C LYS A 396 38.80 18.88 31.89
N ARG A 397 38.97 20.02 32.57
CA ARG A 397 40.20 20.82 32.44
C ARG A 397 41.33 19.80 32.58
N ARG A 398 42.01 19.46 31.48
CA ARG A 398 43.40 19.03 31.60
C ARG A 398 44.00 20.17 32.38
N ARG A 399 44.43 19.89 33.61
CA ARG A 399 45.34 20.79 34.30
C ARG A 399 46.50 20.97 33.32
N LEU A 400 46.48 22.07 32.58
CA LEU A 400 47.70 22.71 32.12
C LEU A 400 48.32 23.31 33.38
N VAL A 401 48.85 22.41 34.20
CA VAL A 401 49.78 22.70 35.29
C VAL A 401 50.88 21.67 35.10
N ALA A 402 51.77 21.98 34.17
CA ALA A 402 53.16 21.53 34.08
C ALA A 402 53.68 21.76 32.64
N ASP A 403 53.81 23.03 32.27
CA ASP A 403 54.95 23.50 31.48
C ASP A 403 55.38 24.81 32.13
N TRP A 404 55.88 24.67 33.35
CA TRP A 404 56.87 25.53 34.01
C TRP A 404 57.15 24.94 35.40
N ILE A 405 58.46 24.74 35.67
CA ILE A 405 59.06 24.21 36.92
C ILE A 405 58.90 22.68 37.02
N GLY A 406 59.92 21.83 36.89
CA GLY A 406 61.26 21.93 37.49
C GLY A 406 61.29 21.11 38.78
N GLU A 407 62.11 20.06 38.81
CA GLU A 407 62.57 19.30 40.00
C GLU A 407 61.73 18.14 40.58
N LYS A 408 62.38 16.96 40.54
CA LYS A 408 62.50 15.88 41.54
C LYS A 408 61.36 15.66 42.55
N GLY A 409 60.83 14.43 42.55
CA GLY A 409 60.16 13.89 43.73
C GLY A 409 59.44 12.57 43.48
N SER A 410 60.12 11.45 43.71
CA SER A 410 59.55 10.12 43.90
C SER A 410 58.68 10.10 45.14
N VAL A 411 57.41 9.67 45.06
CA VAL A 411 56.73 8.96 46.17
C VAL A 411 55.73 7.94 45.61
N ASP A 412 56.01 6.70 45.99
CA ASP A 412 55.22 5.47 45.90
C ASP A 412 53.99 5.54 46.81
N TYR A 413 52.80 5.10 46.34
CA TYR A 413 51.73 4.67 47.25
C TYR A 413 50.90 3.54 46.63
N GLY A 414 51.00 2.39 47.28
CA GLY A 414 50.32 1.15 46.93
C GLY A 414 48.80 1.17 47.12
N PHE A 415 48.16 0.31 46.33
CA PHE A 415 46.76 -0.07 46.49
C PHE A 415 46.61 -0.96 47.71
N SER A 416 46.10 -0.39 48.82
CA SER A 416 45.56 -1.16 49.93
C SER A 416 44.15 -1.66 49.58
N ARG A 417 43.93 -2.94 49.83
CA ARG A 417 42.61 -3.58 49.93
C ARG A 417 41.81 -2.97 51.08
N GLU A 418 40.48 -3.09 50.93
CA GLU A 418 39.40 -2.98 51.92
C GLU A 418 39.03 -1.58 52.43
N VAL A 419 37.92 -1.04 51.89
CA VAL A 419 36.66 -0.85 52.64
C VAL A 419 35.50 -1.07 51.64
N ARG A 420 34.70 -2.12 51.77
CA ARG A 420 33.41 -2.19 51.05
C ARG A 420 32.52 -1.10 51.65
N ALA A 421 32.25 -0.08 50.84
CA ALA A 421 31.25 0.95 51.09
C ALA A 421 29.88 0.30 51.37
N PRO A 422 28.94 1.02 52.01
CA PRO A 422 27.59 0.51 52.22
C PRO A 422 27.04 0.02 50.88
N LEU A 423 26.43 -1.16 50.87
CA LEU A 423 25.66 -1.62 49.72
C LEU A 423 24.76 -0.45 49.30
N GLY A 424 24.98 0.06 48.09
CA GLY A 424 24.23 1.18 47.54
C GLY A 424 22.74 0.91 47.55
N ASP A 425 21.95 1.93 47.23
CA ASP A 425 20.50 1.76 47.05
C ASP A 425 20.22 0.60 46.08
N ALA A 426 19.06 -0.05 46.21
CA ALA A 426 18.68 -1.22 45.42
C ALA A 426 18.85 -0.99 43.90
N ASP A 427 18.58 0.24 43.45
CA ASP A 427 18.81 0.69 42.08
C ASP A 427 20.28 0.63 41.65
N GLU A 428 21.21 1.09 42.51
CA GLU A 428 22.65 1.07 42.24
C GLU A 428 23.16 -0.37 42.15
N MET A 429 22.67 -1.25 43.02
CA MET A 429 23.01 -2.68 42.99
C MET A 429 22.49 -3.37 41.71
N VAL A 430 21.28 -3.06 41.27
CA VAL A 430 20.73 -3.62 40.02
C VAL A 430 21.50 -3.08 38.82
N HIS A 431 21.86 -1.80 38.80
CA HIS A 431 22.66 -1.21 37.74
C HIS A 431 24.06 -1.85 37.63
N ASP A 432 24.78 -2.00 38.73
CA ASP A 432 26.09 -2.68 38.76
C ASP A 432 25.97 -4.15 38.29
N PHE A 433 24.91 -4.85 38.70
CA PHE A 433 24.63 -6.21 38.24
C PHE A 433 24.39 -6.26 36.72
N LEU A 434 23.54 -5.38 36.18
CA LEU A 434 23.22 -5.33 34.76
C LEU A 434 24.44 -4.95 33.90
N GLU A 435 25.31 -4.05 34.40
CA GLU A 435 26.56 -3.70 33.74
C GLU A 435 27.51 -4.91 33.67
N ARG A 436 27.71 -5.61 34.80
CA ARG A 436 28.52 -6.84 34.84
C ARG A 436 27.99 -7.91 33.90
N MET A 437 26.68 -8.11 33.86
CA MET A 437 26.04 -9.10 32.99
C MET A 437 26.16 -8.72 31.51
N THR A 438 25.97 -7.45 31.17
CA THR A 438 26.11 -6.92 29.81
C THR A 438 27.54 -7.10 29.33
N LYS A 439 28.53 -6.69 30.14
CA LYS A 439 29.95 -6.84 29.83
C LYS A 439 30.34 -8.30 29.62
N ALA A 440 29.95 -9.20 30.53
CA ALA A 440 30.24 -10.63 30.41
C ALA A 440 29.60 -11.25 29.15
N THR A 441 28.41 -10.80 28.76
CA THR A 441 27.71 -11.23 27.55
C THR A 441 28.41 -10.75 26.28
N VAL A 442 28.82 -9.48 26.23
CA VAL A 442 29.58 -8.89 25.11
C VAL A 442 30.92 -9.61 24.92
N ASP A 443 31.60 -9.91 26.02
CA ASP A 443 32.89 -10.60 26.03
C ASP A 443 32.77 -12.12 25.81
N LYS A 444 31.54 -12.67 25.79
CA LYS A 444 31.24 -14.10 25.75
C LYS A 444 31.95 -14.90 26.87
N ASN A 445 32.08 -14.30 28.06
CA ASN A 445 32.73 -14.91 29.21
C ASN A 445 31.72 -15.75 30.02
N TYR A 446 31.58 -17.01 29.63
CA TYR A 446 30.58 -17.92 30.19
C TYR A 446 30.79 -18.26 31.67
N ASP A 447 32.03 -18.27 32.14
CA ASP A 447 32.35 -18.50 33.55
C ASP A 447 31.83 -17.36 34.43
N ILE A 448 32.05 -16.12 33.97
CA ILE A 448 31.50 -14.93 34.66
C ILE A 448 29.97 -14.97 34.60
N ILE A 449 29.37 -15.23 33.43
CA ILE A 449 27.91 -15.33 33.30
C ILE A 449 27.35 -16.39 34.27
N SER A 450 27.95 -17.59 34.34
CA SER A 450 27.51 -18.66 35.24
C SER A 450 27.65 -18.28 36.71
N SER A 451 28.70 -17.54 37.07
CA SER A 451 28.95 -17.06 38.44
C SER A 451 27.91 -16.04 38.93
N LEU A 452 27.18 -15.38 38.01
CA LEU A 452 26.11 -14.42 38.33
C LEU A 452 24.79 -15.10 38.74
N PHE A 453 24.67 -16.43 38.67
CA PHE A 453 23.47 -17.18 39.06
C PHE A 453 23.71 -18.03 40.31
N GLU A 454 22.74 -18.05 41.23
CA GLU A 454 22.73 -19.00 42.34
C GLU A 454 22.54 -20.43 41.84
N ASP A 455 23.04 -21.42 42.59
CA ASP A 455 22.91 -22.84 42.21
C ASP A 455 21.46 -23.31 42.11
N GLY A 456 20.57 -22.66 42.88
CA GLY A 456 19.12 -22.87 42.84
C GLY A 456 18.37 -22.06 41.77
N PHE A 457 19.06 -21.37 40.84
CA PHE A 457 18.39 -20.47 39.90
C PHE A 457 17.39 -21.19 38.99
N VAL A 458 16.18 -20.63 38.90
CA VAL A 458 15.09 -21.07 38.02
C VAL A 458 14.52 -19.88 37.24
N PHE A 459 14.51 -19.99 35.91
CA PHE A 459 13.83 -19.08 35.01
C PHE A 459 12.49 -19.67 34.53
N LYS A 460 11.39 -18.94 34.70
CA LYS A 460 10.06 -19.32 34.20
C LYS A 460 9.79 -18.62 32.86
N GLY A 461 10.00 -19.32 31.75
CA GLY A 461 9.60 -18.82 30.43
C GLY A 461 8.21 -19.33 30.03
N CYS A 462 7.68 -18.81 28.93
CA CYS A 462 6.33 -19.13 28.46
C CYS A 462 6.11 -20.59 28.04
N ARG A 463 7.20 -21.31 27.76
CA ARG A 463 7.15 -22.74 27.38
C ARG A 463 7.72 -23.68 28.44
N GLY A 464 7.96 -23.18 29.66
CA GLY A 464 8.39 -24.01 30.78
C GLY A 464 9.45 -23.40 31.68
N LYS A 465 9.98 -24.22 32.60
CA LYS A 465 10.99 -23.84 33.60
C LYS A 465 12.40 -24.27 33.17
N TYR A 466 13.36 -23.37 33.33
CA TYR A 466 14.76 -23.55 32.98
C TYR A 466 15.62 -23.39 34.23
N THR A 467 16.39 -24.41 34.61
CA THR A 467 17.31 -24.37 35.76
C THR A 467 18.72 -23.97 35.34
N LYS A 468 19.57 -23.51 36.25
CA LYS A 468 20.99 -23.20 35.98
C LYS A 468 21.71 -24.33 35.22
N GLY A 469 21.56 -25.59 35.64
CA GLY A 469 22.18 -26.74 34.96
C GLY A 469 21.58 -27.09 33.59
N LYS A 470 20.34 -26.68 33.28
CA LYS A 470 19.80 -26.73 31.91
C LYS A 470 20.33 -25.56 31.09
N PHE A 471 20.43 -24.37 31.68
CA PHE A 471 20.95 -23.17 31.05
C PHE A 471 22.43 -23.35 30.64
N GLN A 472 23.26 -23.90 31.55
CA GLN A 472 24.67 -24.19 31.31
C GLN A 472 24.88 -25.21 30.18
N ARG A 473 24.12 -26.31 30.17
CA ARG A 473 24.21 -27.31 29.07
C ARG A 473 23.80 -26.74 27.71
N VAL A 474 22.83 -25.82 27.66
CA VAL A 474 22.46 -25.16 26.40
C VAL A 474 23.56 -24.19 25.92
N MET A 475 24.29 -23.56 26.85
CA MET A 475 25.42 -22.67 26.54
C MET A 475 26.68 -23.44 26.11
N GLU A 476 26.95 -24.61 26.70
CA GLU A 476 28.12 -25.45 26.38
C GLU A 476 27.97 -26.24 25.06
N TYR A 477 26.76 -26.65 24.65
CA TYR A 477 26.53 -27.58 23.53
C TYR A 477 25.77 -27.00 22.32
N GLY A 478 25.86 -25.68 22.10
CA GLY A 478 25.04 -24.91 21.14
C GLY A 478 25.01 -25.34 19.65
N SER A 479 25.68 -26.42 19.25
CA SER A 479 25.72 -26.91 17.87
C SER A 479 24.99 -28.22 17.58
N GLN A 480 24.47 -28.99 18.56
CA GLN A 480 24.04 -30.39 18.29
C GLN A 480 22.60 -30.82 18.60
N PHE A 481 21.69 -29.97 19.12
CA PHE A 481 20.31 -30.40 19.40
C PHE A 481 19.28 -29.88 18.38
N LYS A 482 18.67 -30.82 17.62
CA LYS A 482 17.73 -30.55 16.51
C LYS A 482 16.23 -30.56 16.87
N SER A 483 15.83 -30.79 18.12
CA SER A 483 14.43 -30.63 18.52
C SER A 483 14.33 -30.21 20.00
N PHE A 484 13.78 -29.02 20.24
CA PHE A 484 13.14 -28.44 21.45
C PHE A 484 13.30 -26.90 21.45
N PRO A 485 12.30 -26.11 21.92
CA PRO A 485 12.24 -24.68 21.63
C PRO A 485 13.09 -23.84 22.58
N ALA A 486 14.28 -23.50 22.09
CA ALA A 486 15.24 -22.57 22.66
C ALA A 486 15.05 -21.18 22.01
N GLN A 487 14.38 -20.26 22.70
CA GLN A 487 14.33 -18.86 22.26
C GLN A 487 15.37 -18.02 23.02
N VAL A 488 15.33 -17.96 24.35
CA VAL A 488 16.24 -17.06 25.11
C VAL A 488 17.73 -17.40 24.92
N THR A 489 18.10 -18.67 25.06
CA THR A 489 19.52 -19.09 24.98
C THR A 489 20.03 -19.13 23.53
N LYS A 490 19.16 -19.44 22.56
CA LYS A 490 19.52 -19.47 21.13
C LYS A 490 19.67 -18.06 20.57
N ILE A 491 18.96 -17.07 21.12
CA ILE A 491 19.13 -15.66 20.76
C ILE A 491 20.49 -15.18 21.30
N LEU A 492 20.79 -15.35 22.60
CA LEU A 492 22.07 -14.94 23.18
C LEU A 492 23.28 -15.59 22.49
N LEU A 493 23.20 -16.87 22.12
CA LEU A 493 24.29 -17.59 21.43
C LEU A 493 24.43 -17.25 19.94
N LYS A 494 23.37 -16.74 19.29
CA LYS A 494 23.38 -16.35 17.86
C LYS A 494 23.64 -14.86 17.64
N LEU A 495 23.72 -14.04 18.68
CA LEU A 495 24.10 -12.64 18.53
C LEU A 495 25.51 -12.58 17.92
N LYS A 496 25.59 -12.00 16.71
CA LYS A 496 26.89 -11.69 16.08
C LYS A 496 27.63 -10.74 17.02
N LYS A 497 28.96 -10.89 17.11
CA LYS A 497 29.80 -9.95 17.88
C LYS A 497 29.50 -8.53 17.40
N GLY A 498 29.10 -7.65 18.33
CA GLY A 498 28.69 -6.28 18.03
C GLY A 498 27.21 -6.08 17.70
N THR A 499 26.33 -7.06 17.91
CA THR A 499 24.88 -6.82 17.81
C THR A 499 24.42 -5.99 19.00
N PRO A 500 23.93 -4.75 18.81
CA PRO A 500 23.47 -3.91 19.90
C PRO A 500 22.15 -4.45 20.45
N PHE A 501 22.10 -4.66 21.76
CA PHE A 501 20.86 -4.81 22.50
C PHE A 501 20.92 -3.87 23.71
N THR A 502 19.77 -3.43 24.19
CA THR A 502 19.67 -2.60 25.39
C THR A 502 18.81 -3.31 26.42
N ILE A 503 19.25 -3.24 27.68
CA ILE A 503 18.48 -3.72 28.83
C ILE A 503 18.05 -2.47 29.60
N ASN A 504 16.77 -2.14 29.51
CA ASN A 504 16.18 -0.99 30.19
C ASN A 504 15.57 -1.48 31.51
N LEU A 505 16.06 -0.94 32.62
CA LEU A 505 15.48 -1.18 33.94
C LEU A 505 14.14 -0.44 34.04
N MET A 506 13.05 -1.16 34.32
CA MET A 506 11.70 -0.59 34.39
C MET A 506 11.22 -0.36 35.81
N GLU A 507 11.41 -1.35 36.69
CA GLU A 507 10.93 -1.31 38.07
C GLU A 507 11.92 -2.02 38.97
N VAL A 508 12.15 -1.46 40.16
CA VAL A 508 12.94 -2.06 41.24
C VAL A 508 12.08 -2.05 42.50
N ASN A 509 11.94 -3.22 43.10
CA ASN A 509 11.21 -3.45 44.33
C ASN A 509 12.18 -4.05 45.34
N ASP A 510 12.55 -3.23 46.33
CA ASP A 510 13.50 -3.60 47.34
C ASP A 510 12.86 -4.45 48.45
N GLN A 511 13.40 -5.64 48.70
CA GLN A 511 12.95 -6.55 49.76
C GLN A 511 14.11 -6.83 50.72
N ASP A 512 13.82 -7.37 51.92
CA ASP A 512 14.83 -7.51 52.99
C ASP A 512 16.15 -8.16 52.53
N THR A 513 16.07 -9.29 51.83
CA THR A 513 17.24 -10.08 51.41
C THR A 513 17.47 -10.09 49.90
N ASN A 514 16.50 -9.63 49.12
CA ASN A 514 16.52 -9.68 47.67
C ASN A 514 16.04 -8.35 47.06
N VAL A 515 16.45 -8.07 45.84
CA VAL A 515 15.92 -7.00 45.01
C VAL A 515 15.17 -7.65 43.86
N LYS A 516 13.88 -7.37 43.74
CA LYS A 516 13.05 -7.83 42.63
C LYS A 516 13.00 -6.72 41.60
N TYR A 517 13.33 -6.99 40.35
CA TYR A 517 13.37 -5.95 39.32
C TYR A 517 12.89 -6.45 37.96
N THR A 518 12.32 -5.55 37.17
CA THR A 518 11.80 -5.85 35.84
C THR A 518 12.63 -5.11 34.80
N VAL A 519 13.02 -5.80 33.73
CA VAL A 519 13.78 -5.23 32.61
C VAL A 519 13.03 -5.42 31.30
N GLN A 520 13.17 -4.45 30.40
CA GLN A 520 12.82 -4.57 28.99
C GLN A 520 14.10 -4.77 28.18
N ILE A 521 14.14 -5.85 27.42
CA ILE A 521 15.25 -6.20 26.55
C ILE A 521 14.86 -5.84 25.12
N VAL A 522 15.52 -4.85 24.54
CA VAL A 522 15.25 -4.31 23.20
C VAL A 522 16.36 -4.74 22.25
N GLY A 523 16.01 -5.10 21.01
CA GLY A 523 16.94 -5.51 19.96
C GLY A 523 17.30 -7.00 19.94
N MET A 524 16.70 -7.81 20.81
CA MET A 524 16.84 -9.28 20.83
C MET A 524 15.70 -10.00 20.09
N GLY A 525 15.38 -9.58 18.86
CA GLY A 525 14.36 -10.21 18.01
C GLY A 525 13.40 -9.21 17.37
N ALA A 526 12.25 -9.71 16.89
CA ALA A 526 11.21 -8.88 16.27
C ALA A 526 10.33 -8.13 17.29
N MET A 527 10.42 -8.49 18.57
CA MET A 527 9.63 -7.90 19.64
C MET A 527 10.50 -7.68 20.87
N ASP A 528 10.20 -6.62 21.63
CA ASP A 528 10.81 -6.36 22.92
C ASP A 528 10.34 -7.39 23.95
N MET A 529 11.25 -7.81 24.82
CA MET A 529 10.96 -8.81 25.86
C MET A 529 10.97 -8.16 27.23
N GLN A 530 9.90 -8.32 28.00
CA GLN A 530 9.90 -7.97 29.42
C GLN A 530 10.21 -9.21 30.26
N ALA A 531 11.17 -9.09 31.18
CA ALA A 531 11.54 -10.14 32.09
C ALA A 531 11.68 -9.59 33.51
N GLU A 532 11.23 -10.37 34.48
CA GLU A 532 11.32 -10.11 35.90
C GLU A 532 12.43 -10.97 36.50
N PHE A 533 13.25 -10.40 37.37
CA PHE A 533 14.40 -11.04 38.00
C PHE A 533 14.42 -10.77 39.50
N VAL A 534 15.02 -11.70 40.25
CA VAL A 534 15.23 -11.57 41.71
C VAL A 534 16.73 -11.71 41.98
N LEU A 535 17.36 -10.65 42.46
CA LEU A 535 18.77 -10.56 42.82
C LEU A 535 18.94 -10.69 44.34
N ASN A 536 19.85 -11.55 44.82
CA ASN A 536 20.16 -11.61 46.24
C ASN A 536 21.11 -10.48 46.64
N LYS A 537 20.78 -9.72 47.68
CA LYS A 537 21.57 -8.54 48.09
C LYS A 537 22.98 -8.88 48.57
N LYS A 538 23.11 -10.00 49.29
CA LYS A 538 24.37 -10.42 49.92
C LYS A 538 25.32 -11.05 48.92
N THR A 539 24.81 -11.89 48.03
CA THR A 539 25.64 -12.62 47.07
C THR A 539 25.78 -11.92 45.73
N GLN A 540 24.92 -10.95 45.42
CA GLN A 540 24.86 -10.25 44.13
C GLN A 540 24.66 -11.24 42.96
N LYS A 541 23.87 -12.30 43.20
CA LYS A 541 23.54 -13.34 42.22
C LYS A 541 22.04 -13.45 42.01
N LEU A 542 21.63 -13.87 40.81
CA LEU A 542 20.23 -14.12 40.48
C LEU A 542 19.73 -15.39 41.15
N VAL A 543 18.64 -15.25 41.89
CA VAL A 543 17.91 -16.33 42.57
C VAL A 543 16.83 -16.92 41.67
N SER A 544 16.10 -16.09 40.94
CA SER A 544 15.09 -16.54 39.98
C SER A 544 14.81 -15.47 38.92
N GLY A 545 14.10 -15.87 37.87
CA GLY A 545 13.53 -14.92 36.92
C GLY A 545 12.36 -15.51 36.15
N GLY A 546 11.70 -14.70 35.36
CA GLY A 546 10.62 -15.18 34.49
C GLY A 546 10.03 -14.09 33.62
N ILE A 547 9.18 -14.49 32.69
CA ILE A 547 8.39 -13.58 31.86
C ILE A 547 7.02 -13.43 32.55
N PRO A 548 6.72 -12.29 33.18
CA PRO A 548 5.51 -12.14 34.02
C PRO A 548 4.22 -12.19 33.20
N LEU A 549 4.29 -11.75 31.95
CA LEU A 549 3.19 -11.78 30.99
C LEU A 549 3.61 -12.62 29.78
N CYS A 550 3.33 -13.92 29.85
CA CYS A 550 3.20 -14.70 28.64
C CYS A 550 1.88 -14.30 27.99
N GLN A 551 1.91 -13.19 27.23
CA GLN A 551 0.79 -12.82 26.38
C GLN A 551 0.69 -13.85 25.26
N ASP A 552 -0.09 -14.90 25.49
CA ASP A 552 -0.60 -15.77 24.42
C ASP A 552 -1.49 -14.98 23.42
N SER A 553 -1.73 -13.68 23.67
CA SER A 553 -2.66 -12.80 22.96
C SER A 553 -2.04 -11.83 21.93
N GLN A 554 -0.74 -11.93 21.60
CA GLN A 554 -0.14 -11.07 20.56
C GLN A 554 0.33 -11.79 19.28
N LEU A 555 -0.14 -13.02 19.08
CA LEU A 555 -0.25 -13.54 17.72
C LEU A 555 -1.71 -13.39 17.31
N ASP A 556 -2.03 -12.22 16.78
CA ASP A 556 -3.20 -12.05 15.90
C ASP A 556 -3.19 -13.23 14.91
N SER A 557 -4.32 -13.94 14.79
CA SER A 557 -4.46 -15.07 13.87
C SER A 557 -4.06 -14.68 12.45
N ASN A 558 -4.26 -13.41 12.06
CA ASN A 558 -3.83 -12.88 10.78
C ASN A 558 -2.30 -12.88 10.66
N SER A 559 -1.56 -12.48 11.71
CA SER A 559 -0.09 -12.49 11.68
C SER A 559 0.49 -13.89 11.54
N ILE A 560 -0.11 -14.89 12.21
CA ILE A 560 0.30 -16.30 12.04
C ILE A 560 0.04 -16.76 10.61
N VAL A 561 -1.15 -16.45 10.08
CA VAL A 561 -1.53 -16.86 8.72
C VAL A 561 -0.67 -16.16 7.67
N GLU A 562 -0.38 -14.88 7.81
CA GLU A 562 0.50 -14.15 6.90
C GLU A 562 1.92 -14.74 6.89
N GLN A 563 2.47 -15.10 8.05
CA GLN A 563 3.75 -15.80 8.13
C GLN A 563 3.71 -17.18 7.45
N PHE A 564 2.61 -17.91 7.63
CA PHE A 564 2.41 -19.20 6.96
C PHE A 564 2.33 -19.03 5.43
N LEU A 565 1.56 -18.04 4.95
CA LEU A 565 1.44 -17.73 3.53
C LEU A 565 2.76 -17.28 2.91
N ALA A 566 3.59 -16.54 3.65
CA ALA A 566 4.94 -16.17 3.22
C ALA A 566 5.87 -17.38 3.01
N ILE A 567 5.62 -18.51 3.69
CA ILE A 567 6.33 -19.78 3.48
C ILE A 567 5.70 -20.56 2.32
N MET A 568 4.38 -20.54 2.20
CA MET A 568 3.63 -21.28 1.19
C MET A 568 3.80 -20.72 -0.22
N GLN A 569 3.76 -19.39 -0.39
CA GLN A 569 3.80 -18.74 -1.69
C GLN A 569 5.07 -19.09 -2.51
N PRO A 570 6.29 -19.08 -1.93
CA PRO A 570 7.48 -19.54 -2.64
C PRO A 570 7.41 -21.00 -3.09
N ALA A 571 6.85 -21.90 -2.26
CA ALA A 571 6.70 -23.31 -2.62
C ALA A 571 5.73 -23.51 -3.79
N VAL A 572 4.66 -22.71 -3.82
CA VAL A 572 3.72 -22.63 -4.94
C VAL A 572 4.41 -22.09 -6.19
N ASP A 573 5.13 -20.98 -6.09
CA ASP A 573 5.82 -20.35 -7.22
C ASP A 573 6.86 -21.29 -7.86
N THR A 574 7.59 -22.05 -7.05
CA THR A 574 8.57 -23.03 -7.54
C THR A 574 7.97 -24.39 -7.92
N ARG A 575 6.66 -24.60 -7.71
CA ARG A 575 5.97 -25.89 -7.90
C ARG A 575 6.69 -27.05 -7.18
N ASP A 576 7.22 -26.76 -5.99
CA ASP A 576 8.01 -27.73 -5.22
C ASP A 576 7.06 -28.63 -4.43
N GLY A 577 6.70 -29.77 -5.03
CA GLY A 577 5.77 -30.74 -4.45
C GLY A 577 6.19 -31.22 -3.06
N THR A 578 7.48 -31.35 -2.80
CA THR A 578 8.01 -31.80 -1.50
C THR A 578 7.79 -30.73 -0.43
N LYS A 579 8.09 -29.45 -0.74
CA LYS A 579 7.80 -28.34 0.19
C LYS A 579 6.31 -28.18 0.42
N LEU A 580 5.49 -28.23 -0.64
CA LEU A 580 4.04 -28.18 -0.52
C LEU A 580 3.52 -29.33 0.35
N ALA A 581 3.99 -30.56 0.14
CA ALA A 581 3.61 -31.71 0.96
C ALA A 581 3.98 -31.56 2.43
N SER A 582 5.07 -30.85 2.76
CA SER A 582 5.46 -30.58 4.15
C SER A 582 4.59 -29.52 4.84
N LEU A 583 3.82 -28.73 4.09
CA LEU A 583 2.95 -27.68 4.62
C LEU A 583 1.53 -28.16 4.92
N PHE A 584 1.14 -29.33 4.42
CA PHE A 584 -0.18 -29.91 4.62
C PHE A 584 -0.10 -31.19 5.46
N ASP A 585 -1.04 -31.36 6.38
CA ASP A 585 -1.21 -32.62 7.10
C ASP A 585 -1.76 -33.71 6.17
N ASP A 586 -1.46 -34.99 6.43
CA ASP A 586 -1.93 -36.10 5.61
C ASP A 586 -3.46 -36.26 5.63
N GLU A 587 -4.14 -35.71 6.64
CA GLU A 587 -5.60 -35.64 6.71
C GLU A 587 -6.21 -34.46 5.93
N PHE A 588 -5.39 -33.64 5.25
CA PHE A 588 -5.87 -32.48 4.50
C PHE A 588 -6.84 -32.87 3.38
N LYS A 589 -7.97 -32.15 3.32
CA LYS A 589 -9.00 -32.29 2.28
C LYS A 589 -9.28 -30.95 1.63
N PHE A 590 -9.18 -30.89 0.32
CA PHE A 590 -9.49 -29.71 -0.49
C PHE A 590 -10.89 -29.84 -1.09
N ASN A 591 -11.80 -28.97 -0.69
CA ASN A 591 -13.16 -28.97 -1.23
C ASN A 591 -13.20 -28.17 -2.54
N THR A 592 -13.55 -28.83 -3.63
CA THR A 592 -13.69 -28.22 -4.96
C THR A 592 -15.13 -28.27 -5.42
N CYS A 593 -15.47 -27.55 -6.50
CA CYS A 593 -16.79 -27.67 -7.13
C CYS A 593 -17.12 -29.11 -7.60
N ASN A 594 -16.12 -29.98 -7.72
CA ASN A 594 -16.28 -31.37 -8.15
C ASN A 594 -16.19 -32.37 -6.97
N GLY A 595 -16.21 -31.90 -5.73
CA GLY A 595 -16.10 -32.71 -4.52
C GLY A 595 -14.77 -32.55 -3.80
N TYR A 596 -14.50 -33.46 -2.86
CA TYR A 596 -13.30 -33.45 -2.03
C TYR A 596 -12.12 -34.12 -2.71
N GLU A 597 -10.97 -33.47 -2.62
CA GLU A 597 -9.69 -33.99 -3.09
C GLU A 597 -8.74 -34.15 -1.91
N ASP A 598 -7.96 -35.21 -1.89
CA ASP A 598 -6.94 -35.42 -0.86
C ASP A 598 -5.70 -34.53 -1.09
N LYS A 599 -4.80 -34.53 -0.11
CA LYS A 599 -3.51 -33.81 -0.16
C LYS A 599 -2.73 -34.08 -1.45
N ALA A 600 -2.63 -35.33 -1.90
CA ALA A 600 -1.83 -35.69 -3.06
C ALA A 600 -2.45 -35.12 -4.35
N ALA A 601 -3.77 -35.24 -4.52
CA ALA A 601 -4.50 -34.70 -5.65
C ALA A 601 -4.44 -33.16 -5.72
N ALA A 602 -4.61 -32.49 -4.57
CA ALA A 602 -4.52 -31.03 -4.48
C ALA A 602 -3.13 -30.51 -4.87
N ILE A 603 -2.06 -31.14 -4.37
CA ILE A 603 -0.68 -30.79 -4.72
C ILE A 603 -0.41 -31.05 -6.21
N ALA A 604 -0.88 -32.19 -6.74
CA ALA A 604 -0.71 -32.53 -8.15
C ALA A 604 -1.34 -31.48 -9.09
N LYS A 605 -2.48 -30.88 -8.71
CA LYS A 605 -3.10 -29.78 -9.46
C LYS A 605 -2.32 -28.48 -9.43
N ILE A 606 -1.75 -28.12 -8.28
CA ILE A 606 -0.87 -26.95 -8.19
C ILE A 606 0.37 -27.18 -9.08
N MET A 607 0.94 -28.38 -9.04
CA MET A 607 2.12 -28.76 -9.83
C MET A 607 1.84 -28.84 -11.33
N SER A 608 0.64 -29.26 -11.75
CA SER A 608 0.28 -29.36 -13.16
C SER A 608 -0.04 -28.01 -13.82
N ALA A 609 -0.23 -26.95 -13.02
CA ALA A 609 -0.44 -25.61 -13.55
C ALA A 609 0.83 -25.11 -14.27
N PRO A 610 0.75 -24.76 -15.58
CA PRO A 610 1.90 -24.33 -16.35
C PRO A 610 2.70 -23.21 -15.68
N SER A 611 4.03 -23.27 -15.78
CA SER A 611 4.95 -22.35 -15.08
C SER A 611 4.80 -20.88 -15.49
N MET A 612 4.20 -20.62 -16.66
CA MET A 612 3.83 -19.27 -17.09
C MET A 612 2.70 -18.64 -16.28
N PHE A 613 1.88 -19.44 -15.59
CA PHE A 613 0.79 -18.94 -14.76
C PHE A 613 1.27 -18.72 -13.32
N LYS A 614 1.24 -17.46 -12.90
CA LYS A 614 1.43 -17.12 -11.50
C LYS A 614 0.17 -17.50 -10.72
N ILE A 615 0.35 -18.31 -9.66
CA ILE A 615 -0.70 -18.62 -8.71
C ILE A 615 -0.46 -17.70 -7.51
N LEU A 616 -1.37 -16.79 -7.24
CA LEU A 616 -1.31 -15.88 -6.10
C LEU A 616 -2.24 -16.39 -5.02
N ILE A 617 -1.73 -16.54 -3.80
CA ILE A 617 -2.54 -16.86 -2.61
C ILE A 617 -2.62 -15.60 -1.76
N ASN A 618 -3.80 -14.98 -1.75
CA ASN A 618 -4.05 -13.77 -1.00
C ASN A 618 -4.79 -14.10 0.30
N PHE A 619 -4.34 -13.50 1.40
CA PHE A 619 -5.05 -13.58 2.66
C PHE A 619 -6.38 -12.80 2.59
N VAL A 620 -7.47 -13.37 3.10
CA VAL A 620 -8.77 -12.68 3.20
C VAL A 620 -9.15 -12.46 4.66
N SER A 621 -9.18 -13.52 5.46
CA SER A 621 -9.49 -13.44 6.89
C SER A 621 -9.03 -14.68 7.66
N SER A 622 -8.97 -14.56 8.98
CA SER A 622 -8.73 -15.69 9.88
C SER A 622 -9.52 -15.56 11.18
N ARG A 623 -9.75 -16.68 11.86
CA ARG A 623 -10.29 -16.72 13.22
C ARG A 623 -9.71 -17.89 14.01
N PHE A 624 -9.56 -17.71 15.31
CA PHE A 624 -9.26 -18.81 16.22
C PHE A 624 -10.51 -19.64 16.50
N LEU A 625 -10.32 -20.96 16.49
CA LEU A 625 -11.30 -21.94 16.95
C LEU A 625 -11.05 -22.27 18.43
N ALA A 626 -12.09 -22.73 19.13
CA ALA A 626 -12.05 -23.01 20.57
C ALA A 626 -11.01 -24.09 20.98
N ASN A 627 -10.58 -24.92 20.03
CA ASN A 627 -9.56 -25.95 20.22
C ASN A 627 -8.12 -25.47 19.94
N GLY A 628 -7.92 -24.16 19.72
CA GLY A 628 -6.60 -23.58 19.42
C GLY A 628 -6.16 -23.70 17.96
N GLN A 629 -7.01 -24.23 17.06
CA GLN A 629 -6.76 -24.19 15.63
C GLN A 629 -7.10 -22.81 15.04
N ILE A 630 -6.52 -22.49 13.89
CA ILE A 630 -6.84 -21.27 13.13
C ILE A 630 -7.58 -21.68 11.87
N GLU A 631 -8.78 -21.14 11.69
CA GLU A 631 -9.51 -21.22 10.44
C GLU A 631 -9.16 -19.99 9.60
N THR A 632 -8.79 -20.18 8.34
CA THR A 632 -8.43 -19.10 7.43
C THR A 632 -9.14 -19.20 6.10
N VAL A 633 -9.51 -18.04 5.56
CA VAL A 633 -10.01 -17.87 4.20
C VAL A 633 -8.91 -17.24 3.37
N VAL A 634 -8.55 -17.89 2.27
CA VAL A 634 -7.54 -17.43 1.31
C VAL A 634 -8.12 -17.43 -0.09
N ASP A 635 -7.80 -16.39 -0.85
CA ASP A 635 -8.14 -16.26 -2.26
C ASP A 635 -6.99 -16.84 -3.10
N ILE A 636 -7.26 -17.96 -3.77
CA ILE A 636 -6.30 -18.56 -4.70
C ILE A 636 -6.61 -18.05 -6.11
N ILE A 637 -5.87 -17.03 -6.53
CA ILE A 637 -5.96 -16.47 -7.86
C ILE A 637 -4.96 -17.19 -8.75
N SER A 638 -5.46 -18.17 -9.49
CA SER A 638 -4.78 -18.72 -10.66
C SER A 638 -5.39 -18.12 -11.91
N ILE A 639 -4.57 -17.79 -12.91
CA ILE A 639 -5.03 -17.37 -14.24
C ILE A 639 -5.92 -18.46 -14.89
N MET A 640 -5.87 -19.71 -14.40
CA MET A 640 -6.78 -20.79 -14.82
C MET A 640 -8.17 -20.79 -14.15
N GLY A 641 -8.38 -20.01 -13.09
CA GLY A 641 -9.57 -20.10 -12.22
C GLY A 641 -10.75 -19.18 -12.56
N ARG A 642 -10.57 -18.18 -13.44
CA ARG A 642 -11.73 -17.54 -14.07
C ARG A 642 -12.23 -18.50 -15.14
N GLN A 643 -13.51 -18.85 -15.07
CA GLN A 643 -14.18 -19.70 -16.05
C GLN A 643 -13.69 -19.40 -17.48
N HIS A 644 -13.48 -20.47 -18.26
CA HIS A 644 -12.94 -20.51 -19.63
C HIS A 644 -13.59 -19.55 -20.66
N SER A 645 -14.56 -18.72 -20.28
CA SER A 645 -15.21 -17.72 -21.14
C SER A 645 -14.49 -16.37 -21.22
N GLN A 646 -13.39 -16.13 -20.48
CA GLN A 646 -12.71 -14.81 -20.45
C GLN A 646 -11.16 -14.84 -20.42
N LEU A 647 -10.51 -15.88 -20.94
CA LEU A 647 -9.08 -15.76 -21.25
C LEU A 647 -8.92 -15.07 -22.60
N ASP A 648 -8.54 -13.80 -22.58
CA ASP A 648 -8.17 -13.08 -23.80
C ASP A 648 -6.89 -13.70 -24.37
N SER A 649 -7.00 -14.35 -25.52
CA SER A 649 -5.85 -14.94 -26.21
C SER A 649 -4.75 -13.90 -26.43
N ASN A 650 -5.08 -12.60 -26.55
CA ASN A 650 -4.10 -11.54 -26.75
C ASN A 650 -3.23 -11.35 -25.50
N SER A 651 -3.79 -11.49 -24.30
CA SER A 651 -3.02 -11.40 -23.06
C SER A 651 -2.01 -12.53 -22.94
N ILE A 652 -2.38 -13.77 -23.31
CA ILE A 652 -1.46 -14.93 -23.27
C ILE A 652 -0.36 -14.75 -24.32
N ALA A 653 -0.75 -14.33 -25.52
CA ALA A 653 0.14 -14.02 -26.61
C ALA A 653 1.18 -12.94 -26.24
N GLU A 654 0.75 -11.84 -25.63
CA GLU A 654 1.64 -10.76 -25.19
C GLU A 654 2.60 -11.19 -24.08
N GLN A 655 2.15 -12.04 -23.14
CA GLN A 655 3.03 -12.59 -22.12
C GLN A 655 4.13 -13.46 -22.73
N PHE A 656 3.79 -14.30 -23.73
CA PHE A 656 4.77 -15.09 -24.46
C PHE A 656 5.76 -14.18 -25.21
N LEU A 657 5.27 -13.20 -25.96
CA LEU A 657 6.11 -12.26 -26.71
C LEU A 657 7.00 -11.41 -25.80
N THR A 658 6.56 -11.06 -24.59
CA THR A 658 7.38 -10.35 -23.60
C THR A 658 8.60 -11.16 -23.17
N LYS A 659 8.51 -12.49 -23.14
CA LYS A 659 9.67 -13.38 -22.92
C LYS A 659 10.56 -13.48 -24.17
N MET A 660 9.97 -13.50 -25.35
CA MET A 660 10.68 -13.67 -26.63
C MET A 660 11.45 -12.42 -27.07
N ARG A 661 10.86 -11.22 -26.93
CA ARG A 661 11.45 -9.93 -27.33
C ARG A 661 12.89 -9.70 -26.83
N PRO A 662 13.22 -9.85 -25.53
CA PRO A 662 14.60 -9.62 -25.06
C PRO A 662 15.58 -10.65 -25.60
N VAL A 663 15.13 -11.89 -25.84
CA VAL A 663 15.97 -12.95 -26.39
C VAL A 663 16.31 -12.67 -27.87
N VAL A 664 15.30 -12.24 -28.64
CA VAL A 664 15.47 -11.82 -30.03
C VAL A 664 16.32 -10.56 -30.13
N GLY A 665 16.08 -9.55 -29.29
CA GLY A 665 16.86 -8.31 -29.26
C GLY A 665 18.33 -8.52 -28.88
N ALA A 666 18.63 -9.54 -28.08
CA ALA A 666 20.00 -9.91 -27.71
C ALA A 666 20.71 -10.79 -28.76
N GLY A 667 20.00 -11.32 -29.76
CA GLY A 667 20.56 -12.28 -30.71
C GLY A 667 21.01 -13.61 -30.06
N ASP A 668 20.45 -13.97 -28.89
CA ASP A 668 20.86 -15.17 -28.16
C ASP A 668 20.22 -16.42 -28.78
N VAL A 669 20.89 -16.98 -29.78
CA VAL A 669 20.45 -18.16 -30.55
C VAL A 669 20.11 -19.35 -29.64
N THR A 670 20.85 -19.54 -28.54
CA THR A 670 20.67 -20.65 -27.61
C THR A 670 19.38 -20.49 -26.80
N LYS A 671 19.13 -19.29 -26.24
CA LYS A 671 17.86 -19.01 -25.56
C LYS A 671 16.69 -18.91 -26.52
N LEU A 672 16.93 -18.46 -27.75
CA LEU A 672 15.89 -18.40 -28.77
C LEU A 672 15.42 -19.81 -29.14
N ALA A 673 16.35 -20.76 -29.24
CA ALA A 673 16.04 -22.15 -29.52
C ALA A 673 15.07 -22.76 -28.50
N THR A 674 15.15 -22.42 -27.21
CA THR A 674 14.25 -22.98 -26.18
C THR A 674 12.80 -22.52 -26.32
N LEU A 675 12.52 -21.52 -27.16
CA LEU A 675 11.17 -21.03 -27.45
C LEU A 675 10.50 -21.73 -28.65
N PHE A 676 11.21 -22.64 -29.32
CA PHE A 676 10.71 -23.41 -30.47
C PHE A 676 10.79 -24.91 -30.17
N ASP A 677 9.74 -25.64 -30.54
CA ASP A 677 9.71 -27.10 -30.49
C ASP A 677 10.72 -27.71 -31.47
N ASP A 678 11.30 -28.87 -31.12
CA ASP A 678 12.30 -29.55 -31.95
C ASP A 678 11.77 -29.88 -33.35
N GLU A 679 10.46 -30.13 -33.49
CA GLU A 679 9.79 -30.42 -34.77
C GLU A 679 9.21 -29.18 -35.47
N PHE A 680 9.56 -27.98 -35.02
CA PHE A 680 9.02 -26.73 -35.57
C PHE A 680 9.22 -26.62 -37.08
N LYS A 681 8.13 -26.33 -37.80
CA LYS A 681 8.09 -26.13 -39.25
C LYS A 681 7.58 -24.73 -39.60
N PHE A 682 8.26 -24.08 -40.54
CA PHE A 682 7.93 -22.74 -41.00
C PHE A 682 7.60 -22.72 -42.50
N TRP A 683 6.37 -22.37 -42.86
CA TRP A 683 5.94 -22.30 -44.25
C TRP A 683 6.24 -20.94 -44.87
N MET A 684 7.09 -20.96 -45.91
CA MET A 684 7.47 -19.80 -46.70
C MET A 684 6.50 -19.60 -47.88
N CYS A 685 6.50 -18.38 -48.43
CA CYS A 685 5.69 -18.00 -49.59
C CYS A 685 5.88 -18.84 -50.85
N ASN A 686 7.08 -19.38 -51.06
CA ASN A 686 7.41 -20.22 -52.20
C ASN A 686 6.99 -21.70 -52.01
N GLY A 687 6.21 -22.00 -50.97
CA GLY A 687 5.78 -23.36 -50.62
C GLY A 687 6.88 -24.21 -49.96
N LYS A 688 8.10 -23.69 -49.79
CA LYS A 688 9.15 -24.38 -49.04
C LYS A 688 8.85 -24.33 -47.55
N THR A 689 9.26 -25.38 -46.86
CA THR A 689 9.19 -25.45 -45.39
C THR A 689 10.60 -25.38 -44.84
N GLU A 690 10.83 -24.43 -43.94
CA GLU A 690 12.09 -24.30 -43.22
C GLU A 690 11.95 -24.90 -41.81
N GLY A 691 13.03 -25.50 -41.32
CA GLY A 691 13.08 -26.07 -39.96
C GLY A 691 13.45 -25.04 -38.89
N ARG A 692 13.33 -25.44 -37.63
CA ARG A 692 13.74 -24.65 -36.44
C ARG A 692 15.07 -23.91 -36.60
N ALA A 693 16.13 -24.60 -37.03
CA ALA A 693 17.47 -24.03 -37.13
C ALA A 693 17.54 -22.85 -38.12
N ALA A 694 16.90 -22.97 -39.28
CA ALA A 694 16.89 -21.93 -40.30
C ALA A 694 16.13 -20.67 -39.82
N VAL A 695 14.99 -20.83 -39.13
CA VAL A 695 14.22 -19.70 -38.59
C VAL A 695 14.95 -19.00 -37.45
N ILE A 696 15.57 -19.75 -36.54
CA ILE A 696 16.39 -19.17 -35.47
C ILE A 696 17.59 -18.43 -36.07
N GLU A 697 18.21 -18.96 -37.12
CA GLU A 697 19.34 -18.29 -37.78
C GLU A 697 18.92 -16.94 -38.37
N VAL A 698 17.77 -16.89 -39.06
CA VAL A 698 17.22 -15.65 -39.64
C VAL A 698 16.86 -14.63 -38.56
N ILE A 699 16.20 -15.05 -37.47
CA ILE A 699 15.76 -14.15 -36.40
C ILE A 699 16.93 -13.73 -35.50
N GLY A 700 17.83 -14.67 -35.17
CA GLY A 700 18.89 -14.50 -34.17
C GLY A 700 20.20 -13.92 -34.70
N LYS A 701 20.53 -14.10 -35.99
CA LYS A 701 21.76 -13.53 -36.59
C LYS A 701 21.54 -12.20 -37.31
N SER A 702 20.34 -11.62 -37.26
CA SER A 702 20.10 -10.30 -37.85
C SER A 702 20.95 -9.26 -37.11
N PRO A 703 21.88 -8.54 -37.77
CA PRO A 703 22.68 -7.48 -37.16
C PRO A 703 21.84 -6.21 -36.86
N ILE A 704 20.53 -6.28 -37.07
CA ILE A 704 19.57 -5.18 -37.01
C ILE A 704 18.56 -5.50 -35.92
N ALA A 705 18.17 -4.49 -35.15
CA ALA A 705 17.12 -4.61 -34.15
C ALA A 705 15.82 -5.19 -34.77
N VAL A 706 15.44 -6.39 -34.34
CA VAL A 706 14.18 -7.04 -34.71
C VAL A 706 13.13 -6.73 -33.64
N SER A 707 12.01 -6.15 -34.04
CA SER A 707 10.87 -5.91 -33.14
C SER A 707 9.72 -6.86 -33.44
N LEU A 708 9.12 -7.43 -32.39
CA LEU A 708 7.95 -8.31 -32.46
C LEU A 708 6.72 -7.60 -31.90
N ASN A 709 5.74 -7.32 -32.76
CA ASN A 709 4.49 -6.67 -32.39
C ASN A 709 3.32 -7.64 -32.58
N LEU A 710 2.55 -7.91 -31.53
CA LEU A 710 1.33 -8.70 -31.67
C LEU A 710 0.29 -7.91 -32.45
N VAL A 711 -0.27 -8.53 -33.49
CA VAL A 711 -1.39 -7.99 -34.25
C VAL A 711 -2.71 -8.52 -33.70
N SER A 712 -2.77 -9.83 -33.49
CA SER A 712 -3.94 -10.52 -32.94
C SER A 712 -3.56 -11.94 -32.55
N SER A 713 -4.34 -12.56 -31.68
CA SER A 713 -4.27 -14.00 -31.46
C SER A 713 -5.64 -14.65 -31.38
N ARG A 714 -5.69 -15.96 -31.59
CA ARG A 714 -6.93 -16.75 -31.53
C ARG A 714 -6.61 -18.17 -31.05
N PHE A 715 -7.43 -18.71 -30.16
CA PHE A 715 -7.36 -20.12 -29.80
C PHE A 715 -7.69 -21.01 -31.01
N GLN A 716 -6.80 -21.95 -31.31
CA GLN A 716 -7.08 -23.06 -32.22
C GLN A 716 -7.72 -24.23 -31.47
N SER A 717 -7.21 -24.52 -30.27
CA SER A 717 -7.75 -25.52 -29.36
C SER A 717 -7.43 -25.12 -27.91
N ARG A 718 -7.75 -25.99 -26.93
CA ARG A 718 -7.43 -25.74 -25.50
C ARG A 718 -5.95 -25.60 -25.22
N GLU A 719 -5.11 -26.18 -26.07
CA GLU A 719 -3.67 -26.26 -25.89
C GLU A 719 -2.91 -25.38 -26.89
N HIS A 720 -3.60 -24.76 -27.86
CA HIS A 720 -2.97 -24.15 -29.01
C HIS A 720 -3.53 -22.76 -29.33
N ILE A 721 -2.63 -21.78 -29.53
CA ILE A 721 -2.98 -20.41 -29.92
C ILE A 721 -2.29 -20.04 -31.23
N TYR A 722 -3.06 -19.54 -32.19
CA TYR A 722 -2.52 -18.81 -33.34
C TYR A 722 -2.15 -17.38 -32.94
N LEU A 723 -0.90 -17.00 -33.18
CA LEU A 723 -0.33 -15.69 -32.90
C LEU A 723 -0.03 -15.01 -34.24
N THR A 724 -0.71 -13.90 -34.56
CA THR A 724 -0.32 -13.07 -35.71
C THR A 724 0.61 -11.98 -35.22
N VAL A 725 1.86 -11.99 -35.69
CA VAL A 725 2.94 -11.12 -35.22
C VAL A 725 3.54 -10.40 -36.41
N ASP A 726 3.65 -9.08 -36.30
CA ASP A 726 4.43 -8.25 -37.21
C ASP A 726 5.88 -8.26 -36.73
N ILE A 727 6.75 -8.80 -37.58
CA ILE A 727 8.19 -8.85 -37.36
C ILE A 727 8.79 -7.73 -38.20
N SER A 728 9.36 -6.72 -37.55
CA SER A 728 10.03 -5.61 -38.24
C SER A 728 11.52 -5.70 -38.03
N ALA A 729 12.29 -5.68 -39.12
CA ALA A 729 13.75 -5.75 -39.09
C ALA A 729 14.36 -4.62 -39.92
N GLY A 730 14.40 -3.42 -39.33
CA GLY A 730 14.98 -2.20 -39.94
C GLY A 730 14.68 -2.05 -41.43
N PHE A 731 15.73 -1.98 -42.27
CA PHE A 731 15.63 -1.74 -43.71
C PHE A 731 15.03 -2.91 -44.52
N ILE A 732 14.87 -4.09 -43.92
CA ILE A 732 14.27 -5.27 -44.57
C ILE A 732 12.72 -5.16 -44.57
N GLY A 733 12.18 -4.23 -43.78
CA GLY A 733 10.75 -3.96 -43.70
C GLY A 733 10.05 -4.76 -42.59
N THR A 734 8.73 -4.74 -42.65
CA THR A 734 7.85 -5.45 -41.71
C THR A 734 7.14 -6.56 -42.45
N TRP A 735 7.23 -7.78 -41.95
CA TRP A 735 6.49 -8.93 -42.46
C TRP A 735 5.58 -9.52 -41.40
N ARG A 736 4.40 -9.95 -41.84
CA ARG A 736 3.38 -10.52 -40.96
C ARG A 736 3.47 -12.03 -40.96
N THR A 737 3.62 -12.61 -39.78
CA THR A 737 3.79 -14.05 -39.57
C THR A 737 2.71 -14.57 -38.64
N VAL A 738 2.16 -15.75 -38.93
CA VAL A 738 1.33 -16.49 -37.98
C VAL A 738 2.15 -17.59 -37.35
N PHE A 739 2.29 -17.58 -36.03
CA PHE A 739 2.86 -18.68 -35.27
C PHE A 739 1.76 -19.50 -34.60
N LEU A 740 2.07 -20.76 -34.32
CA LEU A 740 1.26 -21.66 -33.51
C LEU A 740 2.01 -21.92 -32.20
N LEU A 741 1.44 -21.45 -31.09
CA LEU A 741 1.97 -21.61 -29.74
C LEU A 741 1.27 -22.77 -29.04
N ASP A 742 2.06 -23.72 -28.54
CA ASP A 742 1.61 -24.78 -27.63
C ASP A 742 1.72 -24.27 -26.19
N LEU A 743 0.59 -24.24 -25.47
CA LEU A 743 0.48 -23.73 -24.10
C LEU A 743 1.01 -24.71 -23.05
N THR A 744 1.02 -26.01 -23.36
CA THR A 744 1.49 -27.06 -22.44
C THR A 744 3.01 -27.02 -22.36
N LYS A 745 3.66 -26.90 -23.53
CA LYS A 745 5.11 -26.81 -23.64
C LYS A 745 5.62 -25.36 -23.52
N ASN A 746 4.76 -24.38 -23.74
CA ASN A 746 5.10 -22.95 -23.84
C ASN A 746 6.20 -22.70 -24.89
N VAL A 747 6.05 -23.31 -26.08
CA VAL A 747 6.95 -23.18 -27.24
C VAL A 747 6.15 -23.00 -28.53
N LEU A 748 6.77 -22.40 -29.55
CA LEU A 748 6.22 -22.33 -30.90
C LEU A 748 6.42 -23.68 -31.59
N ILE A 749 5.33 -24.27 -32.10
CA ILE A 749 5.34 -25.57 -32.79
C ILE A 749 5.22 -25.46 -34.32
N GLY A 750 4.82 -24.29 -34.82
CA GLY A 750 4.84 -24.01 -36.26
C GLY A 750 4.66 -22.53 -36.57
N GLY A 751 4.90 -22.15 -37.83
CA GLY A 751 4.60 -20.79 -38.27
C GLY A 751 4.51 -20.65 -39.79
N LYS A 752 3.84 -19.62 -40.27
CA LYS A 752 3.72 -19.33 -41.71
C LYS A 752 3.79 -17.83 -41.97
N LEU A 753 4.40 -17.45 -43.09
CA LEU A 753 4.36 -16.07 -43.57
C LEU A 753 2.99 -15.77 -44.19
N LEU A 754 2.33 -14.67 -43.79
CA LEU A 754 1.03 -14.28 -44.36
C LEU A 754 1.15 -13.39 -45.59
N THR A 755 2.16 -12.52 -45.62
CA THR A 755 2.38 -11.58 -46.71
C THR A 755 3.68 -11.89 -47.43
N CYS A 756 3.53 -12.26 -48.69
CA CYS A 756 4.51 -12.19 -49.76
C CYS A 756 4.18 -10.89 -50.53
#